data_AF-A0A1H6FFB9-F1
#
_entry.id   AF-A0A1H6FFB9-F1
#
_cell.length_a   1.000
_cell.length_b   1.000
_cell.length_c   1.000
_cell.angle_alpha   90.00
_cell.angle_beta   90.00
_cell.angle_gamma   90.00
#
_symmetry.space_group_name_H-M   'P 1'
#
loop_
_entity.id
_entity.type
_entity.pdbx_description
1 polymer ?
#
loop_
_entity_poly.entity_id
_entity_poly.type
_entity_poly.pdbx_seq_one_letter_code
_entity_poly.pdbx_strand_id
1 'polypeptide(L)'
;MLKKLFLLTLLGLNLSLTPVFAAETDDQYWEIRRIWFAQAMNALAQKDWFQFQQKTLLLQDYPLYSYLRYQDLRGRFILRPDAEIQRYQEQYTNVPFAKLLQRQWLKFLSKEQDWPAFIRDYVPQNNTKMHCQYIAQRWALGQDNADMRKQARALWTVGKSQPAACDPVFDYLIAQGEMTDSLIWARLKLAFENSKFKLAAYLIKKLESPALKQQAATWQQLHHAPALTLSNFSAQDSPIIREMLTHSFLRLAKKQLTDVPALWSDFKQRYAFSQEQKSKIQRTIALQSAWQEAPQALAAFKALPTAQWDKTVQQVFLQTALKQKDWKSLLQMISKLPAKLRHNPRWSYWQARALQATGKWMQAEPLWQKLAKQREFYGFLAADKLGLPYAMNKQAIALTPKIEQALYQKHPGVLRAREFYYHGMLTEARREWNLLNKYLAKTDLETTAALARQWCWFDQAIFTAAKAGAYDDLDVRFPLNHFALVMAAAEEQSLVMPWIYGIIRQESAFNSKVVSHAGAMGLMQLMPATGKHVAKRLGLILEQSKTIFEPYTNIRLGAGYLRMMLNRFSGNYLLATAAYNAGPGNVNRWLKARPCEAQDIWVELIPFKETRRYVQSVMLYMGIYEQRLMNTHKYQAGLSQDQIVHPLKVAAQEHQVMNTRLCRLAKQKKKAEALTRADYSGTHIPTTLQ
;
A
#
# COMPACT_ATOMS: atom_id res chain seq x y z
N MET A 1 -59.97 -36.64 -69.81
CA MET A 1 -61.09 -36.83 -68.87
C MET A 1 -61.26 -35.53 -68.09
N LEU A 2 -62.25 -34.72 -68.50
CA LEU A 2 -63.45 -34.37 -67.70
C LEU A 2 -63.12 -33.61 -66.39
N LYS A 3 -63.31 -32.29 -66.36
CA LYS A 3 -64.51 -31.54 -65.89
C LYS A 3 -64.55 -31.49 -64.34
N LYS A 4 -64.72 -30.39 -63.60
CA LYS A 4 -65.14 -28.97 -63.76
C LYS A 4 -64.79 -28.27 -62.42
N LEU A 5 -64.46 -26.99 -62.33
CA LEU A 5 -65.28 -25.81 -61.88
C LEU A 5 -64.19 -24.80 -61.40
N PHE A 6 -64.17 -23.47 -61.60
CA PHE A 6 -65.13 -22.47 -62.06
C PHE A 6 -64.37 -21.19 -62.54
N LEU A 7 -65.03 -20.39 -63.37
CA LEU A 7 -64.68 -19.06 -63.96
C LEU A 7 -64.28 -17.99 -62.89
N LEU A 8 -63.26 -17.13 -63.15
CA LEU A 8 -63.32 -15.71 -63.64
C LEU A 8 -64.17 -14.77 -62.74
N THR A 9 -63.75 -13.61 -62.21
CA THR A 9 -62.93 -12.48 -62.73
C THR A 9 -62.56 -11.46 -61.63
N LEU A 10 -61.36 -10.84 -61.76
CA LEU A 10 -60.90 -9.47 -61.40
C LEU A 10 -61.21 -8.79 -60.04
N LEU A 11 -60.15 -8.39 -59.31
CA LEU A 11 -59.76 -6.97 -59.12
C LEU A 11 -58.34 -6.89 -58.49
N GLY A 12 -57.51 -5.97 -58.98
CA GLY A 12 -56.06 -5.89 -58.70
C GLY A 12 -55.66 -5.48 -57.28
N LEU A 13 -54.42 -5.81 -56.91
CA LEU A 13 -53.73 -5.20 -55.78
C LEU A 13 -52.26 -4.95 -56.13
N ASN A 14 -51.85 -3.69 -56.01
CA ASN A 14 -50.47 -3.20 -56.11
C ASN A 14 -49.54 -3.95 -55.15
N LEU A 15 -48.54 -4.67 -55.67
CA LEU A 15 -47.38 -5.07 -54.86
C LEU A 15 -46.48 -3.85 -54.66
N SER A 16 -46.58 -3.26 -53.47
CA SER A 16 -45.57 -2.35 -52.94
C SER A 16 -44.35 -3.16 -52.52
N LEU A 17 -43.26 -3.02 -53.27
CA LEU A 17 -41.92 -3.42 -52.83
C LEU A 17 -41.50 -2.48 -51.70
N THR A 18 -41.67 -2.90 -50.45
CA THR A 18 -41.00 -2.26 -49.32
C THR A 18 -39.60 -2.86 -49.19
N PRO A 19 -38.54 -2.04 -49.19
CA PRO A 19 -37.20 -2.54 -48.90
C PRO A 19 -37.14 -2.89 -47.41
N VAL A 20 -36.86 -4.16 -47.11
CA VAL A 20 -36.50 -4.61 -45.77
C VAL A 20 -35.10 -4.05 -45.47
N PHE A 21 -35.04 -2.89 -44.82
CA PHE A 21 -33.82 -2.45 -44.16
C PHE A 21 -33.64 -3.32 -42.91
N ALA A 22 -32.71 -4.26 -42.99
CA ALA A 22 -32.22 -4.98 -41.83
C ALA A 22 -31.60 -3.97 -40.83
N ALA A 23 -32.03 -4.04 -39.58
CA ALA A 23 -31.42 -3.28 -38.50
C ALA A 23 -29.96 -3.73 -38.33
N GLU A 24 -29.00 -2.92 -38.79
CA GLU A 24 -27.62 -3.03 -38.36
C GLU A 24 -27.59 -2.91 -36.84
N THR A 25 -27.26 -4.00 -36.16
CA THR A 25 -27.22 -4.06 -34.70
C THR A 25 -26.13 -3.12 -34.17
N ASP A 26 -26.42 -2.41 -33.07
CA ASP A 26 -25.51 -1.51 -32.33
C ASP A 26 -24.07 -2.09 -32.16
N ASP A 27 -23.93 -3.42 -32.08
CA ASP A 27 -22.65 -4.12 -31.97
C ASP A 27 -21.75 -4.00 -33.23
N GLN A 28 -22.31 -4.10 -34.44
CA GLN A 28 -21.55 -3.92 -35.70
C GLN A 28 -21.06 -2.47 -35.86
N TYR A 29 -21.88 -1.51 -35.42
CA TYR A 29 -21.55 -0.09 -35.44
C TYR A 29 -20.33 0.24 -34.56
N TRP A 30 -20.18 -0.41 -33.40
CA TRP A 30 -19.02 -0.22 -32.52
C TRP A 30 -17.77 -0.96 -33.01
N GLU A 31 -17.90 -2.14 -33.63
CA GLU A 31 -16.75 -2.88 -34.16
C GLU A 31 -16.02 -2.12 -35.27
N ILE A 32 -16.74 -1.48 -36.20
CA ILE A 32 -16.11 -0.67 -37.27
C ILE A 32 -15.28 0.49 -36.67
N ARG A 33 -15.81 1.17 -35.64
CA ARG A 33 -15.08 2.27 -34.97
C ARG A 33 -13.86 1.79 -34.22
N ARG A 34 -13.92 0.61 -33.60
CA ARG A 34 -12.75 -0.03 -32.97
C ARG A 34 -11.64 -0.26 -34.00
N ILE A 35 -12.00 -0.76 -35.20
CA ILE A 35 -11.04 -0.96 -36.30
C ILE A 35 -10.43 0.37 -36.73
N TRP A 36 -11.24 1.40 -36.98
CA TRP A 36 -10.72 2.71 -37.39
C TRP A 36 -9.84 3.36 -36.32
N PHE A 37 -10.17 3.20 -35.04
CA PHE A 37 -9.34 3.67 -33.94
C PHE A 37 -7.97 2.97 -33.95
N ALA A 38 -7.95 1.64 -34.11
CA ALA A 38 -6.71 0.88 -34.21
C ALA A 38 -5.86 1.32 -35.42
N GLN A 39 -6.50 1.58 -36.57
CA GLN A 39 -5.83 2.13 -37.76
C GLN A 39 -5.23 3.52 -37.50
N ALA A 40 -5.97 4.42 -36.84
CA ALA A 40 -5.46 5.74 -36.46
C ALA A 40 -4.23 5.61 -35.55
N MET A 41 -4.30 4.77 -34.52
CA MET A 41 -3.18 4.56 -33.60
C MET A 41 -1.94 3.95 -34.28
N ASN A 42 -2.13 3.06 -35.25
CA ASN A 42 -1.02 2.51 -36.04
C ASN A 42 -0.39 3.58 -36.95
N ALA A 43 -1.20 4.39 -37.64
CA ALA A 43 -0.70 5.52 -38.45
C ALA A 43 0.12 6.50 -37.59
N LEU A 44 -0.37 6.83 -36.38
CA LEU A 44 0.36 7.66 -35.43
C LEU A 44 1.71 7.04 -35.01
N ALA A 45 1.74 5.73 -34.76
CA ALA A 45 2.98 5.02 -34.41
C ALA A 45 4.00 5.05 -35.55
N GLN A 46 3.54 5.02 -36.80
CA GLN A 46 4.35 5.12 -38.02
C GLN A 46 4.68 6.58 -38.40
N LYS A 47 4.16 7.57 -37.65
CA LYS A 47 4.27 9.01 -37.95
C LYS A 47 3.59 9.43 -39.27
N ASP A 48 2.64 8.64 -39.76
CA ASP A 48 1.78 9.02 -40.88
C ASP A 48 0.65 9.94 -40.38
N TRP A 49 0.96 11.24 -40.36
CA TRP A 49 0.03 12.25 -39.87
C TRP A 49 -1.21 12.40 -40.75
N PHE A 50 -1.09 12.22 -42.07
CA PHE A 50 -2.23 12.38 -42.98
C PHE A 50 -3.28 11.29 -42.70
N GLN A 51 -2.87 10.02 -42.65
CA GLN A 51 -3.79 8.92 -42.36
C GLN A 51 -4.36 9.02 -40.94
N PHE A 52 -3.54 9.43 -39.96
CA PHE A 52 -4.01 9.66 -38.60
C PHE A 52 -5.13 10.71 -38.54
N GLN A 53 -4.98 11.84 -39.23
CA GLN A 53 -6.01 12.90 -39.26
C GLN A 53 -7.29 12.43 -39.96
N GLN A 54 -7.16 11.79 -41.13
CA GLN A 54 -8.31 11.26 -41.87
C GLN A 54 -9.15 10.32 -41.02
N LYS A 55 -8.52 9.36 -40.32
CA LYS A 55 -9.22 8.44 -39.43
C LYS A 55 -9.80 9.14 -38.20
N THR A 56 -9.11 10.13 -37.65
CA THR A 56 -9.60 10.89 -36.49
C THR A 56 -10.89 11.63 -36.81
N LEU A 57 -11.05 12.19 -38.01
CA LEU A 57 -12.27 12.88 -38.44
C LEU A 57 -13.51 11.97 -38.50
N LEU A 58 -13.31 10.67 -38.78
CA LEU A 58 -14.38 9.66 -38.85
C LEU A 58 -14.84 9.17 -37.47
N LEU A 59 -14.13 9.54 -36.40
CA LEU A 59 -14.29 8.98 -35.05
C LEU A 59 -14.85 9.99 -34.04
N GLN A 60 -15.52 11.06 -34.47
CA GLN A 60 -15.99 12.13 -33.58
C GLN A 60 -16.99 11.66 -32.53
N ASP A 61 -17.77 10.63 -32.84
CA ASP A 61 -18.76 9.99 -31.96
C ASP A 61 -18.17 8.83 -31.13
N TYR A 62 -16.93 8.42 -31.41
CA TYR A 62 -16.29 7.32 -30.71
C TYR A 62 -15.82 7.76 -29.30
N PRO A 63 -16.01 6.95 -28.24
CA PRO A 63 -15.65 7.32 -26.87
C PRO A 63 -14.21 7.81 -26.71
N LEU A 64 -13.27 7.29 -27.51
CA LEU A 64 -11.85 7.63 -27.44
C LEU A 64 -11.44 8.82 -28.31
N TYR A 65 -12.37 9.55 -28.94
CA TYR A 65 -12.07 10.72 -29.76
C TYR A 65 -11.25 11.78 -29.02
N SER A 66 -11.59 12.05 -27.75
CA SER A 66 -10.85 12.99 -26.90
C SER A 66 -9.37 12.62 -26.74
N TYR A 67 -9.01 11.34 -26.86
CA TYR A 67 -7.63 10.88 -26.82
C TYR A 67 -6.91 11.06 -28.16
N LEU A 68 -7.60 10.87 -29.29
CA LEU A 68 -7.05 11.17 -30.60
C LEU A 68 -6.71 12.66 -30.72
N ARG A 69 -7.61 13.53 -30.25
CA ARG A 69 -7.37 14.99 -30.17
C ARG A 69 -6.20 15.33 -29.25
N TYR A 70 -6.03 14.62 -28.13
CA TYR A 70 -4.86 14.77 -27.26
C TYR A 70 -3.55 14.44 -28.01
N GLN A 71 -3.51 13.34 -28.76
CA GLN A 71 -2.31 12.92 -29.50
C GLN A 71 -1.98 13.87 -30.65
N ASP A 72 -3.00 14.33 -31.37
CA ASP A 72 -2.87 15.37 -32.40
C ASP A 72 -2.20 16.63 -31.86
N LEU A 73 -2.78 17.24 -30.82
CA LEU A 73 -2.26 18.49 -30.23
C LEU A 73 -0.83 18.33 -29.72
N ARG A 74 -0.55 17.20 -29.06
CA ARG A 74 0.80 16.87 -28.57
C ARG A 74 1.80 16.74 -29.71
N GLY A 75 1.40 16.16 -30.85
CA GLY A 75 2.23 16.04 -32.05
C GLY A 75 2.61 17.37 -32.67
N ARG A 76 1.78 18.39 -32.49
CA ARG A 76 1.90 19.70 -33.13
C ARG A 76 2.38 20.84 -32.22
N PHE A 77 2.92 20.56 -31.03
CA PHE A 77 3.39 21.61 -30.11
C PHE A 77 4.31 22.66 -30.76
N ILE A 78 5.18 22.24 -31.69
CA ILE A 78 6.07 23.14 -32.41
C ILE A 78 5.32 24.19 -33.26
N LEU A 79 4.10 23.86 -33.69
CA LEU A 79 3.24 24.75 -34.47
C LEU A 79 2.45 25.74 -33.61
N ARG A 80 2.65 25.75 -32.29
CA ARG A 80 2.01 26.67 -31.35
C ARG A 80 0.48 26.69 -31.43
N PRO A 81 -0.19 25.54 -31.23
CA PRO A 81 -1.65 25.46 -31.25
C PRO A 81 -2.27 25.96 -29.93
N ASP A 82 -1.81 27.09 -29.41
CA ASP A 82 -2.14 27.64 -28.08
C ASP A 82 -3.67 27.71 -27.85
N ALA A 83 -4.41 28.28 -28.80
CA ALA A 83 -5.87 28.41 -28.72
C ALA A 83 -6.61 27.06 -28.81
N GLU A 84 -6.07 26.08 -29.53
CA GLU A 84 -6.66 24.74 -29.58
C GLU A 84 -6.42 23.97 -28.28
N ILE A 85 -5.25 24.14 -27.66
CA ILE A 85 -4.91 23.54 -26.37
C ILE A 85 -5.84 24.08 -25.28
N GLN A 86 -6.11 25.39 -25.27
CA GLN A 86 -7.06 26.01 -24.34
C GLN A 86 -8.48 25.45 -24.54
N ARG A 87 -8.98 25.44 -25.79
CA ARG A 87 -10.29 24.85 -26.12
C ARG A 87 -10.40 23.38 -25.72
N TYR A 88 -9.35 22.58 -25.94
CA TYR A 88 -9.31 21.18 -25.53
C TYR A 88 -9.47 21.03 -24.01
N GLN A 89 -8.84 21.91 -23.23
CA GLN A 89 -8.91 21.86 -21.78
C GLN A 89 -10.28 22.25 -21.25
N GLU A 90 -10.92 23.25 -21.85
CA GLU A 90 -12.29 23.67 -21.54
C GLU A 90 -13.29 22.55 -21.87
N GLN A 91 -13.14 21.91 -23.03
CA GLN A 91 -14.04 20.85 -23.47
C GLN A 91 -13.87 19.55 -22.68
N TYR A 92 -12.65 19.17 -22.33
CA TYR A 92 -12.33 17.85 -21.75
C TYR A 92 -11.81 17.91 -20.31
N THR A 93 -12.38 18.80 -19.49
CA THR A 93 -12.02 18.99 -18.07
C THR A 93 -12.05 17.70 -17.23
N ASN A 94 -12.99 16.80 -17.53
CA ASN A 94 -13.20 15.52 -16.83
C ASN A 94 -12.56 14.31 -17.51
N VAL A 95 -11.52 14.55 -18.33
CA VAL A 95 -10.72 13.52 -19.00
C VAL A 95 -9.29 13.57 -18.46
N PRO A 96 -8.64 12.43 -18.16
CA PRO A 96 -7.28 12.41 -17.61
C PRO A 96 -6.24 13.11 -18.51
N PHE A 97 -6.49 13.12 -19.81
CA PHE A 97 -5.56 13.60 -20.83
C PHE A 97 -5.50 15.13 -20.92
N ALA A 98 -6.52 15.87 -20.48
CA ALA A 98 -6.44 17.34 -20.40
C ALA A 98 -5.34 17.82 -19.45
N LYS A 99 -5.29 17.26 -18.23
CA LYS A 99 -4.22 17.58 -17.27
C LYS A 99 -2.85 17.07 -17.73
N LEU A 100 -2.82 15.96 -18.48
CA LEU A 100 -1.57 15.43 -19.02
C LEU A 100 -1.01 16.32 -20.15
N LEU A 101 -1.88 16.73 -21.08
CA LEU A 101 -1.56 17.67 -22.14
C LEU A 101 -1.00 18.95 -21.55
N GLN A 102 -1.68 19.52 -20.55
CA GLN A 102 -1.26 20.77 -19.95
C GLN A 102 0.13 20.70 -19.31
N ARG A 103 0.45 19.59 -18.62
CA ARG A 103 1.80 19.38 -18.06
C ARG A 103 2.87 19.24 -19.15
N GLN A 104 2.55 18.57 -20.25
CA GLN A 104 3.48 18.39 -21.36
C GLN A 104 3.68 19.71 -22.11
N TRP A 105 2.61 20.49 -22.28
CA TRP A 105 2.63 21.83 -22.86
C TRP A 105 3.49 22.79 -22.04
N LEU A 106 3.28 22.88 -20.73
CA LEU A 106 4.13 23.70 -19.85
C LEU A 106 5.60 23.28 -19.87
N LYS A 107 5.87 21.97 -19.97
CA LYS A 107 7.25 21.46 -20.10
C LYS A 107 7.87 21.91 -21.42
N PHE A 108 7.11 21.88 -22.52
CA PHE A 108 7.55 22.37 -23.81
C PHE A 108 7.83 23.88 -23.76
N LEU A 109 6.87 24.69 -23.32
CA LEU A 109 7.03 26.15 -23.19
C LEU A 109 8.23 26.55 -22.32
N SER A 110 8.43 25.88 -21.17
CA SER A 110 9.58 26.13 -20.32
C SER A 110 10.92 25.76 -20.98
N LYS A 111 10.94 24.74 -21.85
CA LYS A 111 12.15 24.34 -22.58
C LYS A 111 12.48 25.34 -23.69
N GLU A 112 11.46 25.78 -24.43
CA GLU A 112 11.58 26.79 -25.49
C GLU A 112 11.74 28.22 -24.93
N GLN A 113 11.67 28.38 -23.60
CA GLN A 113 11.75 29.67 -22.91
C GLN A 113 10.69 30.68 -23.34
N ASP A 114 9.53 30.20 -23.81
CA ASP A 114 8.39 31.08 -24.05
C ASP A 114 7.70 31.39 -22.73
N TRP A 115 8.25 32.38 -22.03
CA TRP A 115 7.75 32.82 -20.73
C TRP A 115 6.36 33.46 -20.79
N PRO A 116 6.00 34.28 -21.79
CA PRO A 116 4.64 34.80 -21.91
C PRO A 116 3.57 33.71 -21.96
N ALA A 117 3.72 32.72 -22.85
CA ALA A 117 2.78 31.61 -22.94
C ALA A 117 2.86 30.70 -21.71
N PHE A 118 4.07 30.47 -21.17
CA PHE A 118 4.24 29.66 -19.96
C PHE A 118 3.52 30.26 -18.77
N ILE A 119 3.63 31.58 -18.54
CA ILE A 119 2.94 32.29 -17.45
C ILE A 119 1.43 32.27 -17.67
N ARG A 120 0.97 32.58 -18.89
CA ARG A 120 -0.46 32.60 -19.25
C ARG A 120 -1.12 31.26 -18.96
N ASP A 121 -0.47 30.18 -19.38
CA ASP A 121 -1.04 28.84 -19.29
C ASP A 121 -0.68 28.14 -17.95
N TYR A 122 0.17 28.72 -17.10
CA TYR A 122 0.68 28.03 -15.92
C TYR A 122 -0.45 27.56 -14.99
N VAL A 123 -0.45 26.26 -14.68
CA VAL A 123 -1.34 25.66 -13.68
C VAL A 123 -0.50 25.11 -12.52
N PRO A 124 -0.87 25.39 -11.24
CA PRO A 124 -0.17 24.84 -10.09
C PRO A 124 0.01 23.33 -10.16
N GLN A 125 1.24 22.88 -9.99
CA GLN A 125 1.62 21.46 -10.10
C GLN A 125 2.75 21.10 -9.14
N ASN A 126 2.87 19.79 -8.85
CA ASN A 126 3.92 19.27 -7.98
C ASN A 126 5.27 19.13 -8.71
N ASN A 127 5.77 20.25 -9.23
CA ASN A 127 7.09 20.35 -9.85
C ASN A 127 7.76 21.64 -9.35
N THR A 128 8.66 21.50 -8.38
CA THR A 128 9.36 22.63 -7.76
C THR A 128 10.12 23.48 -8.78
N LYS A 129 10.78 22.87 -9.77
CA LYS A 129 11.52 23.60 -10.81
C LYS A 129 10.58 24.53 -11.59
N MET A 130 9.47 23.99 -12.11
CA MET A 130 8.50 24.77 -12.88
C MET A 130 7.81 25.83 -12.01
N HIS A 131 7.58 25.55 -10.74
CA HIS A 131 7.00 26.53 -9.83
C HIS A 131 7.93 27.71 -9.54
N CYS A 132 9.23 27.43 -9.34
CA CYS A 132 10.24 28.47 -9.19
C CYS A 132 10.41 29.29 -10.48
N GLN A 133 10.42 28.63 -11.65
CA GLN A 133 10.42 29.33 -12.94
C GLN A 133 9.22 30.26 -13.07
N TYR A 134 8.00 29.79 -12.75
CA TYR A 134 6.80 30.62 -12.80
C TYR A 134 6.91 31.89 -11.94
N ILE A 135 7.33 31.76 -10.68
CA ILE A 135 7.48 32.91 -9.80
C ILE A 135 8.57 33.85 -10.31
N ALA A 136 9.75 33.31 -10.67
CA ALA A 136 10.88 34.11 -11.16
C ALA A 136 10.51 34.92 -12.40
N GLN A 137 9.82 34.32 -13.38
CA GLN A 137 9.46 35.02 -14.61
C GLN A 137 8.39 36.10 -14.37
N ARG A 138 7.45 35.88 -13.43
CA ARG A 138 6.47 36.92 -13.07
C ARG A 138 7.13 38.11 -12.37
N TRP A 139 8.07 37.88 -11.45
CA TRP A 139 8.83 38.96 -10.83
C TRP A 139 9.73 39.71 -11.82
N ALA A 140 10.31 39.01 -12.81
CA ALA A 140 11.05 39.67 -13.90
C ALA A 140 10.17 40.63 -14.72
N LEU A 141 8.85 40.40 -14.77
CA LEU A 141 7.85 41.30 -15.38
C LEU A 141 7.30 42.36 -14.41
N GLY A 142 7.89 42.51 -13.23
CA GLY A 142 7.40 43.46 -12.21
C GLY A 142 6.09 43.04 -11.52
N GLN A 143 5.62 41.81 -11.73
CA GLN A 143 4.40 41.31 -11.11
C GLN A 143 4.73 40.72 -9.74
N ASP A 144 4.60 41.53 -8.67
CA ASP A 144 4.78 41.09 -7.30
C ASP A 144 3.51 41.26 -6.46
N ASN A 145 3.23 40.29 -5.59
CA ASN A 145 2.15 40.36 -4.61
C ASN A 145 2.46 39.50 -3.37
N ALA A 146 1.69 39.72 -2.30
CA ALA A 146 1.89 39.04 -1.02
C ALA A 146 1.79 37.51 -1.10
N ASP A 147 0.93 36.99 -1.99
CA ASP A 147 0.75 35.55 -2.16
C ASP A 147 1.97 34.91 -2.85
N MET A 148 2.55 35.56 -3.86
CA MET A 148 3.80 35.12 -4.50
C MET A 148 4.95 35.09 -3.50
N ARG A 149 5.11 36.13 -2.67
CA ARG A 149 6.14 36.15 -1.61
C ARG A 149 5.91 35.02 -0.59
N LYS A 150 4.66 34.73 -0.23
CA LYS A 150 4.31 33.58 0.64
C LYS A 150 4.70 32.25 -0.01
N GLN A 151 4.38 32.04 -1.28
CA GLN A 151 4.75 30.83 -2.02
C GLN A 151 6.28 30.68 -2.12
N ALA A 152 7.01 31.77 -2.37
CA ALA A 152 8.47 31.79 -2.40
C ALA A 152 9.10 31.44 -1.03
N ARG A 153 8.57 31.96 0.08
CA ARG A 153 9.01 31.56 1.44
C ARG A 153 8.74 30.09 1.73
N ALA A 154 7.63 29.54 1.23
CA ALA A 154 7.33 28.11 1.33
C ALA A 154 8.30 27.25 0.51
N LEU A 155 8.74 27.73 -0.66
CA LEU A 155 9.81 27.10 -1.45
C LEU A 155 11.16 27.13 -0.74
N TRP A 156 11.45 28.19 0.02
CA TRP A 156 12.68 28.29 0.82
C TRP A 156 12.67 27.33 2.01
N THR A 157 11.58 27.31 2.78
CA THR A 157 11.51 26.69 4.12
C THR A 157 11.33 25.17 4.06
N VAL A 158 12.31 24.49 3.47
CA VAL A 158 12.37 23.03 3.36
C VAL A 158 13.75 22.51 3.78
N GLY A 159 13.79 21.34 4.40
CA GLY A 159 15.04 20.71 4.88
C GLY A 159 15.85 19.99 3.81
N LYS A 160 15.80 20.45 2.55
CA LYS A 160 16.57 19.91 1.43
C LYS A 160 17.02 21.04 0.49
N SER A 161 18.07 20.78 -0.29
CA SER A 161 18.47 21.66 -1.37
C SER A 161 17.36 21.72 -2.43
N GLN A 162 17.13 22.91 -2.98
CA GLN A 162 16.16 23.15 -4.04
C GLN A 162 16.85 23.17 -5.40
N PRO A 163 16.11 22.98 -6.51
CA PRO A 163 16.67 23.13 -7.86
C PRO A 163 17.22 24.55 -8.08
N ALA A 164 18.28 24.68 -8.89
CA ALA A 164 18.89 25.98 -9.23
C ALA A 164 17.90 27.00 -9.85
N ALA A 165 16.82 26.51 -10.46
CA ALA A 165 15.73 27.38 -10.94
C ALA A 165 15.04 28.20 -9.82
N CYS A 166 15.26 27.87 -8.55
CA CYS A 166 14.77 28.62 -7.40
C CYS A 166 15.74 29.70 -6.92
N ASP A 167 16.97 29.74 -7.42
CA ASP A 167 17.96 30.73 -6.99
C ASP A 167 17.48 32.16 -7.28
N PRO A 168 16.94 32.50 -8.48
CA PRO A 168 16.39 33.83 -8.74
C PRO A 168 15.22 34.20 -7.80
N VAL A 169 14.45 33.21 -7.36
CA VAL A 169 13.34 33.42 -6.42
C VAL A 169 13.89 33.77 -5.03
N PHE A 170 14.96 33.12 -4.60
CA PHE A 170 15.56 33.38 -3.30
C PHE A 170 16.39 34.66 -3.28
N ASP A 171 17.08 34.97 -4.39
CA ASP A 171 17.81 36.22 -4.57
C ASP A 171 16.85 37.41 -4.53
N TYR A 172 15.66 37.29 -5.13
CA TYR A 172 14.61 38.30 -5.01
C TYR A 172 14.16 38.50 -3.55
N LEU A 173 13.89 37.42 -2.80
CA LEU A 173 13.54 37.54 -1.37
C LEU A 173 14.65 38.21 -0.54
N ILE A 174 15.92 37.94 -0.87
CA ILE A 174 17.06 38.61 -0.21
C ILE A 174 17.06 40.10 -0.55
N ALA A 175 16.91 40.46 -1.83
CA ALA A 175 16.89 41.85 -2.28
C ALA A 175 15.73 42.66 -1.67
N GLN A 176 14.60 42.02 -1.39
CA GLN A 176 13.44 42.63 -0.72
C GLN A 176 13.55 42.67 0.82
N GLY A 177 14.67 42.22 1.40
CA GLY A 177 14.84 42.17 2.86
C GLY A 177 13.94 41.15 3.57
N GLU A 178 13.29 40.24 2.83
CA GLU A 178 12.37 39.23 3.36
C GLU A 178 13.11 38.02 3.96
N MET A 179 14.42 37.89 3.69
CA MET A 179 15.26 36.79 4.16
C MET A 179 15.77 37.01 5.59
N THR A 180 14.85 37.06 6.56
CA THR A 180 15.17 37.29 7.98
C THR A 180 15.89 36.09 8.64
N ASP A 181 16.61 36.36 9.73
CA ASP A 181 17.20 35.34 10.59
C ASP A 181 16.20 34.26 11.05
N SER A 182 14.95 34.66 11.32
CA SER A 182 13.86 33.73 11.67
C SER A 182 13.57 32.73 10.55
N LEU A 183 13.53 33.20 9.30
CA LEU A 183 13.28 32.38 8.12
C LEU A 183 14.47 31.45 7.81
N ILE A 184 15.69 31.95 7.98
CA ILE A 184 16.93 31.16 7.84
C ILE A 184 16.97 30.07 8.93
N TRP A 185 16.66 30.42 10.17
CA TRP A 185 16.62 29.51 11.30
C TRP A 185 15.58 28.40 11.11
N ALA A 186 14.38 28.73 10.61
CA ALA A 186 13.35 27.75 10.28
C ALA A 186 13.84 26.70 9.27
N ARG A 187 14.58 27.13 8.24
CA ARG A 187 15.20 26.21 7.27
C ARG A 187 16.36 25.42 7.87
N LEU A 188 17.18 26.05 8.71
CA LEU A 188 18.32 25.42 9.39
C LEU A 188 17.86 24.26 10.30
N LYS A 189 16.79 24.46 11.06
CA LYS A 189 16.13 23.41 11.85
C LYS A 189 15.79 22.20 10.99
N LEU A 190 15.08 22.40 9.88
CA LEU A 190 14.71 21.31 8.97
C LEU A 190 15.94 20.63 8.34
N ALA A 191 17.02 21.38 8.10
CA ALA A 191 18.27 20.82 7.61
C ALA A 191 18.93 19.89 8.66
N PHE A 192 18.96 20.27 9.93
CA PHE A 192 19.45 19.41 11.01
C PHE A 192 18.59 18.16 11.22
N GLU A 193 17.25 18.32 11.21
CA GLU A 193 16.31 17.21 11.34
C GLU A 193 16.49 16.18 10.21
N ASN A 194 16.78 16.65 8.99
CA ASN A 194 17.04 15.80 7.83
C ASN A 194 18.52 15.44 7.63
N SER A 195 19.39 15.76 8.60
CA SER A 195 20.84 15.49 8.55
C SER A 195 21.54 16.03 7.29
N LYS A 196 21.12 17.21 6.80
CA LYS A 196 21.67 17.90 5.63
C LYS A 196 22.75 18.91 6.05
N PHE A 197 23.91 18.42 6.48
CA PHE A 197 24.98 19.25 7.04
C PHE A 197 25.57 20.30 6.09
N LYS A 198 25.73 19.98 4.80
CA LYS A 198 26.21 20.97 3.81
C LYS A 198 25.25 22.17 3.70
N LEU A 199 23.94 21.89 3.71
CA LEU A 199 22.91 22.92 3.71
C LEU A 199 22.92 23.69 5.04
N ALA A 200 23.01 23.00 6.18
CA ALA A 200 23.09 23.65 7.49
C ALA A 200 24.29 24.61 7.57
N ALA A 201 25.49 24.18 7.16
CA ALA A 201 26.69 25.01 7.14
C ALA A 201 26.53 26.25 6.24
N TYR A 202 25.88 26.10 5.08
CA TYR A 202 25.54 27.23 4.20
C TYR A 202 24.58 28.23 4.89
N LEU A 203 23.55 27.73 5.57
CA LEU A 203 22.56 28.56 6.25
C LEU A 203 23.13 29.29 7.47
N ILE A 204 24.02 28.65 8.23
CA ILE A 204 24.69 29.28 9.38
C ILE A 204 25.48 30.52 8.95
N LYS A 205 26.15 30.46 7.80
CA LYS A 205 26.88 31.61 7.24
C LYS A 205 25.98 32.79 6.86
N LYS A 206 24.69 32.53 6.63
CA LYS A 206 23.69 33.55 6.25
C LYS A 206 23.00 34.22 7.42
N LEU A 207 23.11 33.67 8.63
CA LEU A 207 22.58 34.34 9.82
C LEU A 207 23.33 35.66 10.02
N GLU A 208 22.64 36.69 10.47
CA GLU A 208 23.26 37.98 10.82
C GLU A 208 23.60 38.00 12.31
N SER A 209 22.68 37.57 13.17
CA SER A 209 22.84 37.53 14.62
C SER A 209 24.01 36.64 15.09
N PRO A 210 25.01 37.19 15.79
CA PRO A 210 26.09 36.40 16.40
C PRO A 210 25.57 35.37 17.41
N ALA A 211 24.52 35.71 18.17
CA ALA A 211 23.90 34.81 19.14
C ALA A 211 23.27 33.59 18.45
N LEU A 212 22.56 33.79 17.33
CA LEU A 212 22.00 32.68 16.55
C LEU A 212 23.11 31.83 15.91
N LYS A 213 24.20 32.44 15.42
CA LYS A 213 25.36 31.68 14.93
C LYS A 213 25.94 30.76 16.01
N GLN A 214 26.12 31.27 17.22
CA GLN A 214 26.59 30.48 18.36
C GLN A 214 25.62 29.35 18.70
N GLN A 215 24.32 29.63 18.78
CA GLN A 215 23.30 28.62 19.03
C GLN A 215 23.28 27.53 17.95
N ALA A 216 23.47 27.90 16.68
CA ALA A 216 23.56 26.93 15.59
C ALA A 216 24.79 26.03 15.71
N ALA A 217 25.95 26.58 16.10
CA ALA A 217 27.15 25.80 16.37
C ALA A 217 26.93 24.81 17.54
N THR A 218 26.27 25.25 18.62
CA THR A 218 25.88 24.38 19.73
C THR A 218 24.90 23.30 19.29
N TRP A 219 23.93 23.61 18.41
CA TRP A 219 23.02 22.60 17.87
C TRP A 219 23.79 21.56 17.05
N GLN A 220 24.76 21.99 16.25
CA GLN A 220 25.62 21.07 15.51
C GLN A 220 26.36 20.10 16.46
N GLN A 221 26.90 20.59 17.59
CA GLN A 221 27.51 19.72 18.61
C GLN A 221 26.52 18.74 19.22
N LEU A 222 25.34 19.22 19.66
CA LEU A 222 24.23 18.40 20.17
C LEU A 222 23.77 17.34 19.15
N HIS A 223 23.86 17.64 17.86
CA HIS A 223 23.57 16.67 16.81
C HIS A 223 24.65 15.58 16.71
N HIS A 224 25.93 15.95 16.67
CA HIS A 224 27.02 15.01 16.42
C HIS A 224 27.34 14.15 17.64
N ALA A 225 27.40 14.74 18.83
CA ALA A 225 27.83 14.09 20.06
C ALA A 225 26.81 14.30 21.21
N PRO A 226 25.54 13.89 21.05
CA PRO A 226 24.46 14.24 21.98
C PRO A 226 24.74 13.81 23.43
N ALA A 227 25.31 12.60 23.65
CA ALA A 227 25.60 12.11 25.00
C ALA A 227 26.64 13.00 25.72
N LEU A 228 27.78 13.25 25.07
CA LEU A 228 28.87 14.07 25.62
C LEU A 228 28.45 15.52 25.81
N THR A 229 27.71 16.08 24.86
CA THR A 229 27.30 17.48 24.95
C THR A 229 26.23 17.66 26.03
N LEU A 230 25.26 16.74 26.15
CA LEU A 230 24.20 16.85 27.15
C LEU A 230 24.70 16.69 28.59
N SER A 231 25.75 15.89 28.85
CA SER A 231 26.25 15.68 30.22
C SER A 231 26.73 16.97 30.88
N ASN A 232 27.27 17.91 30.10
CA ASN A 232 27.81 19.18 30.58
C ASN A 232 27.02 20.40 30.07
N PHE A 233 25.82 20.19 29.51
CA PHE A 233 25.06 21.27 28.90
C PHE A 233 24.42 22.18 29.95
N SER A 234 24.73 23.47 29.83
CA SER A 234 24.09 24.55 30.58
C SER A 234 23.88 25.75 29.65
N ALA A 235 22.65 26.25 29.60
CA ALA A 235 22.29 27.46 28.87
C ALA A 235 21.06 28.09 29.52
N GLN A 236 20.86 29.40 29.34
CA GLN A 236 19.62 30.04 29.74
C GLN A 236 18.44 29.45 28.96
N ASP A 237 17.35 29.15 29.67
CA ASP A 237 16.17 28.56 29.03
C ASP A 237 15.56 29.52 28.01
N SER A 238 15.30 29.00 26.81
CA SER A 238 14.64 29.74 25.73
C SER A 238 13.96 28.75 24.79
N PRO A 239 12.98 29.19 23.98
CA PRO A 239 12.34 28.33 22.99
C PRO A 239 13.35 27.60 22.08
N ILE A 240 14.39 28.30 21.61
CA ILE A 240 15.43 27.74 20.73
C ILE A 240 16.23 26.64 21.44
N ILE A 241 16.66 26.89 22.67
CA ILE A 241 17.41 25.88 23.46
C ILE A 241 16.56 24.63 23.66
N ARG A 242 15.28 24.77 23.98
CA ARG A 242 14.38 23.62 24.15
C ARG A 242 14.17 22.84 22.85
N GLU A 243 14.16 23.50 21.69
CA GLU A 243 14.12 22.81 20.38
C GLU A 243 15.39 22.01 20.12
N MET A 244 16.56 22.61 20.35
CA MET A 244 17.87 21.96 20.21
C MET A 244 17.99 20.73 21.12
N LEU A 245 17.59 20.88 22.38
CA LEU A 245 17.57 19.79 23.36
C LEU A 245 16.58 18.70 22.95
N THR A 246 15.38 19.07 22.50
CA THR A 246 14.40 18.10 22.00
C THR A 246 14.99 17.27 20.86
N HIS A 247 15.63 17.92 19.86
CA HIS A 247 16.32 17.22 18.79
C HIS A 247 17.42 16.27 19.31
N SER A 248 18.24 16.76 20.24
CA SER A 248 19.32 15.99 20.87
C SER A 248 18.81 14.73 21.57
N PHE A 249 17.78 14.86 22.43
CA PHE A 249 17.17 13.72 23.14
C PHE A 249 16.55 12.70 22.20
N LEU A 250 15.84 13.15 21.16
CA LEU A 250 15.24 12.25 20.16
C LEU A 250 16.30 11.44 19.41
N ARG A 251 17.48 12.04 19.19
CA ARG A 251 18.61 11.38 18.56
C ARG A 251 19.33 10.45 19.53
N LEU A 252 19.60 10.92 20.75
CA LEU A 252 20.27 10.12 21.77
C LEU A 252 19.49 8.86 22.07
N ALA A 253 18.18 8.97 22.35
CA ALA A 253 17.32 7.82 22.64
C ALA A 253 17.35 6.74 21.54
N LYS A 254 17.48 7.13 20.27
CA LYS A 254 17.59 6.19 19.14
C LYS A 254 18.97 5.53 19.03
N LYS A 255 20.02 6.18 19.52
CA LYS A 255 21.41 5.70 19.47
C LYS A 255 21.74 4.84 20.69
N GLN A 256 21.39 5.32 21.88
CA GLN A 256 21.69 4.70 23.17
C GLN A 256 20.63 5.14 24.19
N LEU A 257 20.06 4.19 24.93
CA LEU A 257 18.95 4.48 25.83
C LEU A 257 19.33 4.50 27.30
N THR A 258 20.42 3.81 27.69
CA THR A 258 20.75 3.49 29.09
C THR A 258 20.57 4.68 30.05
N ASP A 259 21.20 5.81 29.76
CA ASP A 259 21.21 6.98 30.65
C ASP A 259 20.13 8.03 30.31
N VAL A 260 19.38 7.81 29.21
CA VAL A 260 18.43 8.78 28.68
C VAL A 260 17.26 9.06 29.63
N PRO A 261 16.61 8.07 30.27
CA PRO A 261 15.55 8.35 31.23
C PRO A 261 16.00 9.23 32.39
N ALA A 262 17.21 9.00 32.92
CA ALA A 262 17.77 9.77 34.02
C ALA A 262 18.11 11.21 33.59
N LEU A 263 18.86 11.37 32.49
CA LEU A 263 19.16 12.68 31.90
C LEU A 263 17.88 13.46 31.57
N TRP A 264 16.88 12.80 31.00
CA TRP A 264 15.62 13.45 30.67
C TRP A 264 14.87 13.93 31.91
N SER A 265 14.90 13.17 33.02
CA SER A 265 14.26 13.57 34.27
C SER A 265 14.85 14.88 34.81
N ASP A 266 16.17 15.03 34.77
CA ASP A 266 16.89 16.26 35.18
C ASP A 266 16.56 17.44 34.25
N PHE A 267 16.76 17.30 32.94
CA PHE A 267 16.49 18.38 31.99
C PHE A 267 15.03 18.83 31.98
N LYS A 268 14.09 17.90 32.18
CA LYS A 268 12.66 18.22 32.28
C LYS A 268 12.33 19.17 33.44
N GLN A 269 13.15 19.18 34.49
CA GLN A 269 13.02 20.08 35.64
C GLN A 269 13.76 21.41 35.40
N ARG A 270 14.93 21.37 34.75
CA ARG A 270 15.77 22.56 34.50
C ARG A 270 15.24 23.50 33.39
N TYR A 271 14.48 22.99 32.43
CA TYR A 271 14.02 23.77 31.27
C TYR A 271 12.49 23.66 31.08
N ALA A 272 11.84 24.76 30.66
CA ALA A 272 10.39 24.84 30.52
C ALA A 272 9.85 24.18 29.23
N PHE A 273 10.13 22.89 29.02
CA PHE A 273 9.64 22.14 27.86
C PHE A 273 8.12 22.19 27.75
N SER A 274 7.62 22.44 26.54
CA SER A 274 6.20 22.36 26.24
C SER A 274 5.68 20.93 26.41
N GLN A 275 4.37 20.78 26.60
CA GLN A 275 3.76 19.45 26.72
C GLN A 275 3.97 18.61 25.45
N GLU A 276 4.01 19.23 24.28
CA GLU A 276 4.32 18.57 23.01
C GLU A 276 5.76 18.04 22.99
N GLN A 277 6.74 18.86 23.38
CA GLN A 277 8.15 18.46 23.44
C GLN A 277 8.36 17.30 24.42
N LYS A 278 7.80 17.41 25.64
CA LYS A 278 7.83 16.36 26.66
C LYS A 278 7.25 15.05 26.11
N SER A 279 6.08 15.13 25.49
CA SER A 279 5.39 13.96 24.93
C SER A 279 6.20 13.31 23.80
N LYS A 280 6.83 14.09 22.92
CA LYS A 280 7.66 13.59 21.80
C LYS A 280 8.88 12.82 22.30
N ILE A 281 9.54 13.34 23.33
CA ILE A 281 10.72 12.72 23.95
C ILE A 281 10.31 11.44 24.69
N GLN A 282 9.32 11.50 25.57
CA GLN A 282 8.82 10.34 26.32
C GLN A 282 8.32 9.23 25.40
N ARG A 283 7.58 9.58 24.33
CA ARG A 283 7.15 8.61 23.31
C ARG A 283 8.35 7.91 22.67
N THR A 284 9.41 8.65 22.37
CA THR A 284 10.61 8.08 21.77
C THR A 284 11.33 7.16 22.75
N ILE A 285 11.48 7.57 24.01
CA ILE A 285 12.05 6.73 25.07
C ILE A 285 11.27 5.41 25.17
N ALA A 286 9.93 5.44 25.28
CA ALA A 286 9.12 4.23 25.40
C ALA A 286 9.27 3.27 24.19
N LEU A 287 9.25 3.82 22.96
CA LEU A 287 9.45 3.03 21.75
C LEU A 287 10.86 2.41 21.68
N GLN A 288 11.88 3.14 22.11
CA GLN A 288 13.25 2.64 22.14
C GLN A 288 13.47 1.62 23.26
N SER A 289 12.85 1.81 24.43
CA SER A 289 12.82 0.80 25.51
C SER A 289 12.27 -0.53 25.01
N ALA A 290 11.18 -0.49 24.24
CA ALA A 290 10.58 -1.68 23.67
C ALA A 290 11.45 -2.34 22.58
N TRP A 291 12.12 -1.52 21.76
CA TRP A 291 13.03 -2.02 20.72
C TRP A 291 14.24 -2.73 21.32
N GLN A 292 14.79 -2.21 22.42
CA GLN A 292 15.88 -2.82 23.19
C GLN A 292 15.42 -3.91 24.16
N GLU A 293 14.11 -4.22 24.17
CA GLU A 293 13.49 -5.20 25.08
C GLU A 293 13.79 -4.93 26.57
N ALA A 294 13.90 -3.66 26.95
CA ALA A 294 14.15 -3.24 28.32
C ALA A 294 13.00 -3.69 29.27
N PRO A 295 13.30 -4.19 30.49
CA PRO A 295 12.28 -4.64 31.44
C PRO A 295 11.20 -3.59 31.73
N GLN A 296 11.61 -2.33 31.84
CA GLN A 296 10.75 -1.17 32.13
C GLN A 296 9.95 -0.65 30.93
N ALA A 297 10.03 -1.27 29.75
CA ALA A 297 9.38 -0.78 28.53
C ALA A 297 7.85 -0.60 28.68
N LEU A 298 7.16 -1.54 29.34
CA LEU A 298 5.73 -1.41 29.59
C LEU A 298 5.40 -0.25 30.54
N ALA A 299 6.23 0.00 31.54
CA ALA A 299 6.08 1.14 32.44
C ALA A 299 6.25 2.47 31.69
N ALA A 300 7.24 2.55 30.80
CA ALA A 300 7.47 3.72 29.96
C ALA A 300 6.26 4.05 29.07
N PHE A 301 5.58 3.03 28.51
CA PHE A 301 4.34 3.25 27.76
C PHE A 301 3.17 3.70 28.63
N LYS A 302 3.01 3.12 29.82
CA LYS A 302 1.94 3.49 30.77
C LYS A 302 2.03 4.95 31.22
N ALA A 303 3.24 5.53 31.22
CA ALA A 303 3.48 6.94 31.54
C ALA A 303 3.13 7.91 30.39
N LEU A 304 2.82 7.41 29.18
CA LEU A 304 2.44 8.26 28.05
C LEU A 304 1.00 8.76 28.18
N PRO A 305 0.74 10.05 27.85
CA PRO A 305 -0.64 10.55 27.80
C PRO A 305 -1.42 9.87 26.67
N THR A 306 -2.73 9.70 26.84
CA THR A 306 -3.62 9.00 25.90
C THR A 306 -3.50 9.53 24.46
N ALA A 307 -3.28 10.84 24.29
CA ALA A 307 -3.08 11.47 22.97
C ALA A 307 -1.89 10.90 22.17
N GLN A 308 -0.89 10.30 22.82
CA GLN A 308 0.29 9.72 22.18
C GLN A 308 0.10 8.25 21.78
N TRP A 309 -1.03 7.62 22.14
CA TRP A 309 -1.34 6.24 21.80
C TRP A 309 -1.82 6.12 20.34
N ASP A 310 -0.99 6.56 19.41
CA ASP A 310 -1.18 6.32 17.99
C ASP A 310 -1.04 4.82 17.63
N LYS A 311 -1.33 4.47 16.38
CA LYS A 311 -1.26 3.08 15.89
C LYS A 311 0.12 2.43 16.10
N THR A 312 1.20 3.23 16.13
CA THR A 312 2.56 2.74 16.34
C THR A 312 2.80 2.40 17.80
N VAL A 313 2.46 3.31 18.72
CA VAL A 313 2.59 3.06 20.17
C VAL A 313 1.72 1.87 20.59
N GLN A 314 0.48 1.82 20.11
CA GLN A 314 -0.43 0.70 20.34
C GLN A 314 0.16 -0.64 19.87
N GLN A 315 0.74 -0.69 18.65
CA GLN A 315 1.38 -1.89 18.12
C GLN A 315 2.56 -2.33 18.97
N VAL A 316 3.48 -1.41 19.27
CA VAL A 316 4.73 -1.74 19.97
C VAL A 316 4.43 -2.10 21.42
N PHE A 317 3.43 -1.46 22.05
CA PHE A 317 2.95 -1.86 23.37
C PHE A 317 2.43 -3.29 23.36
N LEU A 318 1.51 -3.64 22.44
CA LEU A 318 0.98 -5.00 22.35
C LEU A 318 2.12 -6.00 22.18
N GLN A 319 3.04 -5.74 21.25
CA GLN A 319 4.20 -6.61 21.06
C GLN A 319 5.00 -6.75 22.35
N THR A 320 5.32 -5.65 23.03
CA THR A 320 6.05 -5.68 24.30
C THR A 320 5.34 -6.52 25.35
N ALA A 321 4.02 -6.35 25.50
CA ALA A 321 3.23 -7.12 26.45
C ALA A 321 3.20 -8.61 26.10
N LEU A 322 3.06 -8.96 24.83
CA LEU A 322 3.12 -10.35 24.35
C LEU A 322 4.51 -10.97 24.55
N LYS A 323 5.57 -10.22 24.24
CA LYS A 323 6.97 -10.65 24.43
C LYS A 323 7.27 -10.96 25.89
N GLN A 324 6.75 -10.14 26.81
CA GLN A 324 6.92 -10.29 28.26
C GLN A 324 5.86 -11.21 28.89
N LYS A 325 4.87 -11.66 28.11
CA LYS A 325 3.69 -12.42 28.59
C LYS A 325 2.95 -11.74 29.74
N ASP A 326 2.96 -10.41 29.76
CA ASP A 326 2.29 -9.61 30.78
C ASP A 326 0.82 -9.37 30.39
N TRP A 327 0.02 -10.43 30.57
CA TRP A 327 -1.42 -10.42 30.27
C TRP A 327 -2.19 -9.41 31.12
N LYS A 328 -1.75 -9.16 32.36
CA LYS A 328 -2.39 -8.21 33.28
C LYS A 328 -2.24 -6.79 32.76
N SER A 329 -1.03 -6.38 32.39
CA SER A 329 -0.78 -5.06 31.78
C SER A 329 -1.51 -4.90 30.46
N LEU A 330 -1.60 -5.96 29.65
CA LEU A 330 -2.37 -5.93 28.39
C LEU A 330 -3.85 -5.67 28.65
N LEU A 331 -4.48 -6.39 29.59
CA LEU A 331 -5.89 -6.20 29.94
C LEU A 331 -6.17 -4.80 30.51
N GLN A 332 -5.30 -4.32 31.41
CA GLN A 332 -5.40 -2.97 31.98
C GLN A 332 -5.29 -1.87 30.93
N MET A 333 -4.48 -2.08 29.88
CA MET A 333 -4.39 -1.13 28.79
C MET A 333 -5.66 -1.20 27.93
N ILE A 334 -6.10 -2.40 27.54
CA ILE A 334 -7.27 -2.57 26.68
C ILE A 334 -8.53 -1.94 27.30
N SER A 335 -8.69 -2.02 28.62
CA SER A 335 -9.81 -1.36 29.32
C SER A 335 -9.75 0.17 29.28
N LYS A 336 -8.58 0.76 29.02
CA LYS A 336 -8.39 2.21 28.84
C LYS A 336 -8.53 2.68 27.38
N LEU A 337 -8.52 1.77 26.41
CA LEU A 337 -8.75 2.12 25.01
C LEU A 337 -10.15 2.71 24.81
N PRO A 338 -10.31 3.69 23.90
CA PRO A 338 -11.63 4.14 23.43
C PRO A 338 -12.48 2.96 22.95
N ALA A 339 -13.80 3.01 23.18
CA ALA A 339 -14.72 1.90 22.87
C ALA A 339 -14.59 1.40 21.43
N LYS A 340 -14.44 2.31 20.45
CA LYS A 340 -14.23 1.97 19.03
C LYS A 340 -12.99 1.10 18.79
N LEU A 341 -11.89 1.36 19.52
CA LEU A 341 -10.67 0.56 19.41
C LEU A 341 -10.78 -0.74 20.21
N ARG A 342 -11.40 -0.72 21.38
CA ARG A 342 -11.61 -1.92 22.19
C ARG A 342 -12.41 -3.00 21.45
N HIS A 343 -13.45 -2.57 20.73
CA HIS A 343 -14.28 -3.44 19.90
C HIS A 343 -13.70 -3.72 18.51
N ASN A 344 -12.50 -3.20 18.19
CA ASN A 344 -11.80 -3.61 16.97
C ASN A 344 -11.41 -5.09 17.08
N PRO A 345 -11.54 -5.88 16.00
CA PRO A 345 -11.40 -7.33 16.09
C PRO A 345 -10.05 -7.79 16.66
N ARG A 346 -8.97 -7.10 16.30
CA ARG A 346 -7.64 -7.35 16.83
C ARG A 346 -7.58 -7.20 18.36
N TRP A 347 -8.11 -6.11 18.89
CA TRP A 347 -8.05 -5.85 20.33
C TRP A 347 -9.00 -6.75 21.10
N SER A 348 -10.18 -7.03 20.55
CA SER A 348 -11.10 -8.02 21.12
C SER A 348 -10.46 -9.42 21.16
N TYR A 349 -9.70 -9.79 20.13
CA TYR A 349 -8.96 -11.06 20.12
C TYR A 349 -7.90 -11.10 21.21
N TRP A 350 -7.04 -10.09 21.28
CA TRP A 350 -5.98 -10.06 22.30
C TRP A 350 -6.52 -9.91 23.72
N GLN A 351 -7.69 -9.29 23.89
CA GLN A 351 -8.42 -9.27 25.16
C GLN A 351 -8.86 -10.68 25.55
N ALA A 352 -9.53 -11.39 24.65
CA ALA A 352 -10.01 -12.74 24.90
C ALA A 352 -8.84 -13.73 25.13
N ARG A 353 -7.72 -13.60 24.40
CA ARG A 353 -6.48 -14.37 24.66
C ARG A 353 -5.90 -14.08 26.03
N ALA A 354 -5.83 -12.82 26.45
CA ALA A 354 -5.31 -12.45 27.76
C ALA A 354 -6.23 -12.92 28.90
N LEU A 355 -7.56 -12.85 28.71
CA LEU A 355 -8.54 -13.41 29.64
C LEU A 355 -8.36 -14.94 29.77
N GLN A 356 -8.25 -15.65 28.66
CA GLN A 356 -7.96 -17.09 28.64
C GLN A 356 -6.65 -17.40 29.39
N ALA A 357 -5.57 -16.67 29.10
CA ALA A 357 -4.27 -16.87 29.76
C ALA A 357 -4.27 -16.56 31.26
N THR A 358 -5.29 -15.84 31.75
CA THR A 358 -5.48 -15.52 33.18
C THR A 358 -6.60 -16.33 33.83
N GLY A 359 -7.06 -17.41 33.18
CA GLY A 359 -8.08 -18.33 33.71
C GLY A 359 -9.52 -17.80 33.66
N LYS A 360 -9.78 -16.70 32.95
CA LYS A 360 -11.09 -16.03 32.87
C LYS A 360 -11.89 -16.47 31.63
N TRP A 361 -12.09 -17.78 31.47
CA TRP A 361 -12.74 -18.34 30.29
C TRP A 361 -14.15 -17.78 30.04
N MET A 362 -14.98 -17.68 31.08
CA MET A 362 -16.34 -17.13 31.01
C MET A 362 -16.43 -15.71 30.44
N GLN A 363 -15.34 -14.93 30.54
CA GLN A 363 -15.24 -13.59 29.95
C GLN A 363 -14.64 -13.61 28.54
N ALA A 364 -13.79 -14.61 28.24
CA ALA A 364 -13.13 -14.76 26.95
C ALA A 364 -14.07 -15.31 25.87
N GLU A 365 -14.88 -16.32 26.21
CA GLU A 365 -15.71 -17.03 25.25
C GLU A 365 -16.72 -16.14 24.50
N PRO A 366 -17.48 -15.22 25.13
CA PRO A 366 -18.39 -14.35 24.40
C PRO A 366 -17.69 -13.44 23.38
N LEU A 367 -16.46 -13.01 23.69
CA LEU A 367 -15.63 -12.26 22.76
C LEU A 367 -15.24 -13.12 21.55
N TRP A 368 -14.92 -14.41 21.78
CA TRP A 368 -14.66 -15.36 20.69
C TRP A 368 -15.87 -15.61 19.81
N GLN A 369 -17.03 -15.86 20.41
CA GLN A 369 -18.26 -16.10 19.65
C GLN A 369 -18.64 -14.89 18.78
N LYS A 370 -18.45 -13.67 19.29
CA LYS A 370 -18.69 -12.44 18.53
C LYS A 370 -17.69 -12.26 17.38
N LEU A 371 -16.42 -12.60 17.60
CA LEU A 371 -15.38 -12.48 16.58
C LEU A 371 -15.54 -13.52 15.46
N ALA A 372 -15.90 -14.76 15.80
CA ALA A 372 -16.08 -15.86 14.85
C ALA A 372 -17.10 -15.55 13.73
N LYS A 373 -18.02 -14.60 13.97
CA LYS A 373 -19.02 -14.12 12.99
C LYS A 373 -18.45 -13.12 11.96
N GLN A 374 -17.17 -12.78 12.03
CA GLN A 374 -16.54 -11.76 11.18
C GLN A 374 -15.56 -12.38 10.18
N ARG A 375 -15.66 -11.96 8.90
CA ARG A 375 -14.76 -12.40 7.82
C ARG A 375 -13.44 -11.64 7.82
N GLU A 376 -12.63 -11.88 8.83
CA GLU A 376 -11.29 -11.32 8.93
C GLU A 376 -10.35 -12.24 9.73
N PHE A 377 -9.04 -11.92 9.74
CA PHE A 377 -8.02 -12.82 10.28
C PHE A 377 -8.28 -13.25 11.73
N TYR A 378 -8.61 -12.31 12.63
CA TYR A 378 -8.87 -12.66 14.02
C TYR A 378 -10.24 -13.31 14.22
N GLY A 379 -11.21 -12.99 13.36
CA GLY A 379 -12.47 -13.72 13.29
C GLY A 379 -12.28 -15.20 12.95
N PHE A 380 -11.44 -15.53 11.97
CA PHE A 380 -11.14 -16.93 11.62
C PHE A 380 -10.38 -17.63 12.74
N LEU A 381 -9.39 -16.97 13.35
CA LEU A 381 -8.71 -17.55 14.53
C LEU A 381 -9.68 -17.80 15.69
N ALA A 382 -10.64 -16.91 15.93
CA ALA A 382 -11.68 -17.10 16.94
C ALA A 382 -12.59 -18.29 16.61
N ALA A 383 -12.98 -18.44 15.34
CA ALA A 383 -13.73 -19.59 14.86
C ALA A 383 -12.95 -20.90 15.06
N ASP A 384 -11.66 -20.94 14.75
CA ASP A 384 -10.81 -22.11 15.00
C ASP A 384 -10.73 -22.45 16.50
N LYS A 385 -10.64 -21.44 17.37
CA LYS A 385 -10.61 -21.65 18.82
C LYS A 385 -11.90 -22.23 19.38
N LEU A 386 -13.03 -21.97 18.73
CA LEU A 386 -14.33 -22.49 19.13
C LEU A 386 -14.76 -23.72 18.32
N GLY A 387 -13.96 -24.16 17.34
CA GLY A 387 -14.35 -25.24 16.42
C GLY A 387 -15.52 -24.87 15.49
N LEU A 388 -15.76 -23.58 15.24
CA LEU A 388 -16.86 -23.08 14.42
C LEU A 388 -16.45 -22.95 12.93
N PRO A 389 -17.40 -23.04 11.99
CA PRO A 389 -17.14 -22.71 10.59
C PRO A 389 -16.83 -21.21 10.41
N TYR A 390 -16.06 -20.87 9.38
CA TYR A 390 -15.76 -19.48 9.05
C TYR A 390 -16.98 -18.73 8.51
N ALA A 391 -17.29 -17.59 9.11
CA ALA A 391 -18.34 -16.71 8.62
C ALA A 391 -17.90 -16.00 7.33
N MET A 392 -18.47 -16.42 6.20
CA MET A 392 -18.14 -15.84 4.89
C MET A 392 -18.96 -14.61 4.52
N ASN A 393 -20.08 -14.31 5.19
CA ASN A 393 -20.90 -13.10 5.03
C ASN A 393 -21.03 -12.65 3.55
N LYS A 394 -21.45 -13.56 2.65
CA LYS A 394 -21.48 -13.30 1.20
C LYS A 394 -22.67 -12.41 0.83
N GLN A 395 -22.42 -11.34 0.08
CA GLN A 395 -23.44 -10.47 -0.51
C GLN A 395 -23.01 -10.04 -1.92
N ALA A 396 -23.77 -10.43 -2.94
CA ALA A 396 -23.45 -10.10 -4.32
C ALA A 396 -23.87 -8.66 -4.68
N ILE A 397 -23.07 -8.00 -5.52
CA ILE A 397 -23.41 -6.72 -6.12
C ILE A 397 -24.36 -6.96 -7.29
N ALA A 398 -25.45 -6.22 -7.35
CA ALA A 398 -26.39 -6.29 -8.47
C ALA A 398 -25.81 -5.62 -9.73
N LEU A 399 -25.76 -6.37 -10.83
CA LEU A 399 -25.39 -5.86 -12.15
C LEU A 399 -26.35 -6.44 -13.18
N THR A 400 -27.23 -5.60 -13.72
CA THR A 400 -28.16 -5.94 -14.80
C THR A 400 -27.89 -5.05 -16.01
N PRO A 401 -28.29 -5.44 -17.25
CA PRO A 401 -28.08 -4.60 -18.43
C PRO A 401 -28.62 -3.17 -18.28
N LYS A 402 -29.75 -3.00 -17.58
CA LYS A 402 -30.33 -1.68 -17.27
C LYS A 402 -29.42 -0.85 -16.36
N ILE A 403 -28.86 -1.47 -15.32
CA ILE A 403 -27.94 -0.80 -14.39
C ILE A 403 -26.64 -0.43 -15.11
N GLU A 404 -26.11 -1.33 -15.93
CA GLU A 404 -24.92 -1.09 -16.75
C GLU A 404 -25.14 0.09 -17.70
N GLN A 405 -26.25 0.12 -18.43
CA GLN A 405 -26.54 1.21 -19.37
C GLN A 405 -26.69 2.57 -18.66
N ALA A 406 -27.38 2.60 -17.53
CA ALA A 406 -27.50 3.80 -16.71
C ALA A 406 -26.11 4.29 -16.21
N LEU A 407 -25.21 3.36 -15.89
CA LEU A 407 -23.85 3.69 -15.47
C LEU A 407 -23.05 4.34 -16.62
N TYR A 408 -23.14 3.83 -17.85
CA TYR A 408 -22.47 4.42 -19.01
C TYR A 408 -22.99 5.83 -19.33
N GLN A 409 -24.31 6.04 -19.28
CA GLN A 409 -24.93 7.34 -19.52
C GLN A 409 -24.50 8.37 -18.47
N LYS A 410 -24.51 7.96 -17.19
CA LYS A 410 -24.13 8.83 -16.08
C LYS A 410 -22.63 9.13 -16.08
N HIS A 411 -21.81 8.15 -16.45
CA HIS A 411 -20.35 8.23 -16.36
C HIS A 411 -19.68 7.76 -17.66
N PRO A 412 -19.59 8.62 -18.69
CA PRO A 412 -18.94 8.26 -19.96
C PRO A 412 -17.49 7.79 -19.83
N GLY A 413 -16.81 8.13 -18.73
CA GLY A 413 -15.46 7.63 -18.42
C GLY A 413 -15.39 6.11 -18.21
N VAL A 414 -16.49 5.45 -17.82
CA VAL A 414 -16.57 3.99 -17.74
C VAL A 414 -16.43 3.39 -19.14
N LEU A 415 -17.16 3.95 -20.12
CA LEU A 415 -17.10 3.50 -21.50
C LEU A 415 -15.72 3.77 -22.13
N ARG A 416 -15.11 4.93 -21.87
CA ARG A 416 -13.73 5.19 -22.32
C ARG A 416 -12.73 4.19 -21.72
N ALA A 417 -12.84 3.88 -20.44
CA ALA A 417 -11.97 2.88 -19.82
C ALA A 417 -12.16 1.48 -20.43
N ARG A 418 -13.40 1.09 -20.73
CA ARG A 418 -13.72 -0.16 -21.44
C ARG A 418 -13.05 -0.21 -22.81
N GLU A 419 -13.21 0.83 -23.62
CA GLU A 419 -12.66 0.85 -24.97
C GLU A 419 -11.12 0.86 -24.97
N PHE A 420 -10.47 1.62 -24.06
CA PHE A 420 -9.02 1.50 -23.92
C PHE A 420 -8.58 0.09 -23.49
N TYR A 421 -9.33 -0.55 -22.58
CA TYR A 421 -9.03 -1.89 -22.12
C TYR A 421 -9.18 -2.91 -23.25
N TYR A 422 -10.22 -2.77 -24.08
CA TYR A 422 -10.45 -3.58 -25.29
C TYR A 422 -9.24 -3.52 -26.25
N HIS A 423 -8.74 -2.32 -26.51
CA HIS A 423 -7.55 -2.10 -27.37
C HIS A 423 -6.22 -2.49 -26.71
N GLY A 424 -6.23 -3.07 -25.51
CA GLY A 424 -5.01 -3.43 -24.78
C GLY A 424 -4.21 -2.22 -24.26
N MET A 425 -4.77 -1.01 -24.32
CA MET A 425 -4.19 0.24 -23.85
C MET A 425 -4.36 0.40 -22.33
N LEU A 426 -3.75 -0.53 -21.58
CA LEU A 426 -4.00 -0.70 -20.14
C LEU A 426 -3.63 0.52 -19.29
N THR A 427 -2.63 1.31 -19.73
CA THR A 427 -2.20 2.52 -19.01
C THR A 427 -3.27 3.61 -19.10
N GLU A 428 -3.78 3.84 -20.30
CA GLU A 428 -4.83 4.79 -20.61
C GLU A 428 -6.14 4.40 -19.93
N ALA A 429 -6.53 3.13 -20.07
CA ALA A 429 -7.70 2.57 -19.39
C ALA A 429 -7.61 2.84 -17.88
N ARG A 430 -6.46 2.57 -17.26
CA ARG A 430 -6.24 2.77 -15.83
C ARG A 430 -6.25 4.26 -15.42
N ARG A 431 -5.84 5.17 -16.30
CA ARG A 431 -5.92 6.62 -16.04
C ARG A 431 -7.38 7.07 -15.98
N GLU A 432 -8.21 6.64 -16.92
CA GLU A 432 -9.66 6.89 -16.91
C GLU A 432 -10.30 6.30 -15.64
N TRP A 433 -10.04 5.02 -15.38
CA TRP A 433 -10.56 4.31 -14.21
C TRP A 433 -10.21 4.98 -12.88
N ASN A 434 -8.94 5.42 -12.73
CA ASN A 434 -8.47 6.11 -11.53
C ASN A 434 -9.05 7.52 -11.36
N LEU A 435 -9.33 8.23 -12.46
CA LEU A 435 -9.99 9.54 -12.39
C LEU A 435 -11.44 9.35 -11.98
N LEU A 436 -12.16 8.46 -12.67
CA LEU A 436 -13.55 8.12 -12.42
C LEU A 436 -13.77 7.76 -10.94
N ASN A 437 -13.00 6.79 -10.44
CA ASN A 437 -13.15 6.28 -9.08
C ASN A 437 -12.99 7.36 -8.00
N LYS A 438 -12.42 8.54 -8.27
CA LYS A 438 -12.30 9.62 -7.27
C LYS A 438 -13.63 10.26 -6.90
N TYR A 439 -14.60 10.26 -7.81
CA TYR A 439 -15.84 11.04 -7.67
C TYR A 439 -17.10 10.18 -7.70
N LEU A 440 -17.00 8.89 -8.02
CA LEU A 440 -18.14 7.98 -7.98
C LEU A 440 -18.72 7.86 -6.57
N ALA A 441 -20.06 7.85 -6.50
CA ALA A 441 -20.79 7.49 -5.29
C ALA A 441 -20.55 6.00 -4.95
N LYS A 442 -20.82 5.63 -3.68
CA LYS A 442 -20.60 4.26 -3.20
C LYS A 442 -21.28 3.20 -4.07
N THR A 443 -22.57 3.38 -4.39
CA THR A 443 -23.34 2.44 -5.22
C THR A 443 -22.78 2.31 -6.63
N ASP A 444 -22.35 3.42 -7.23
CA ASP A 444 -21.74 3.41 -8.56
C ASP A 444 -20.37 2.71 -8.53
N LEU A 445 -19.58 2.88 -7.46
CA LEU A 445 -18.33 2.13 -7.26
C LEU A 445 -18.59 0.62 -7.16
N GLU A 446 -19.64 0.20 -6.46
CA GLU A 446 -20.04 -1.22 -6.35
C GLU A 446 -20.30 -1.79 -7.75
N THR A 447 -21.22 -1.18 -8.50
CA THR A 447 -21.55 -1.60 -9.87
C THR A 447 -20.34 -1.57 -10.79
N THR A 448 -19.51 -0.53 -10.71
CA THR A 448 -18.27 -0.38 -11.50
C THR A 448 -17.26 -1.50 -11.19
N ALA A 449 -17.21 -1.97 -9.94
CA ALA A 449 -16.38 -3.11 -9.56
C ALA A 449 -16.89 -4.43 -10.16
N ALA A 450 -18.21 -4.66 -10.11
CA ALA A 450 -18.84 -5.81 -10.74
C ALA A 450 -18.62 -5.83 -12.26
N LEU A 451 -18.71 -4.67 -12.91
CA LEU A 451 -18.49 -4.51 -14.34
C LEU A 451 -17.03 -4.79 -14.75
N ALA A 452 -16.05 -4.28 -13.99
CA ALA A 452 -14.64 -4.62 -14.23
C ALA A 452 -14.37 -6.13 -14.12
N ARG A 453 -15.06 -6.83 -13.21
CA ARG A 453 -14.97 -8.28 -13.12
C ARG A 453 -15.55 -8.95 -14.38
N GLN A 454 -16.68 -8.49 -14.90
CA GLN A 454 -17.27 -9.00 -16.15
C GLN A 454 -16.30 -8.87 -17.33
N TRP A 455 -15.52 -7.78 -17.38
CA TRP A 455 -14.46 -7.58 -18.38
C TRP A 455 -13.18 -8.40 -18.11
N CYS A 456 -13.17 -9.24 -17.08
CA CYS A 456 -11.98 -9.95 -16.60
C CYS A 456 -10.84 -9.01 -16.17
N TRP A 457 -11.14 -7.76 -15.83
CA TRP A 457 -10.17 -6.79 -15.32
C TRP A 457 -10.08 -6.86 -13.79
N PHE A 458 -9.64 -8.03 -13.31
CA PHE A 458 -9.78 -8.44 -11.91
C PHE A 458 -9.09 -7.52 -10.90
N ASP A 459 -7.92 -6.96 -11.21
CA ASP A 459 -7.21 -6.09 -10.27
C ASP A 459 -8.00 -4.80 -10.01
N GLN A 460 -8.58 -4.19 -11.05
CA GLN A 460 -9.47 -3.04 -10.92
C GLN A 460 -10.77 -3.40 -10.21
N ALA A 461 -11.37 -4.56 -10.52
CA ALA A 461 -12.57 -5.03 -9.83
C ALA A 461 -12.34 -5.12 -8.31
N ILE A 462 -11.24 -5.73 -7.89
CA ILE A 462 -10.85 -5.90 -6.49
C ILE A 462 -10.63 -4.55 -5.79
N PHE A 463 -9.86 -3.64 -6.42
CA PHE A 463 -9.55 -2.35 -5.82
C PHE A 463 -10.77 -1.42 -5.77
N THR A 464 -11.63 -1.42 -6.81
CA THR A 464 -12.87 -0.64 -6.81
C THR A 464 -13.84 -1.15 -5.74
N ALA A 465 -14.03 -2.47 -5.59
CA ALA A 465 -14.87 -3.04 -4.53
C ALA A 465 -14.37 -2.67 -3.14
N ALA A 466 -13.05 -2.73 -2.92
CA ALA A 466 -12.46 -2.30 -1.65
C ALA A 466 -12.68 -0.81 -1.38
N LYS A 467 -12.59 0.05 -2.41
CA LYS A 467 -12.88 1.48 -2.30
C LYS A 467 -14.33 1.76 -1.94
N ALA A 468 -15.27 0.98 -2.49
CA ALA A 468 -16.69 1.06 -2.15
C ALA A 468 -17.01 0.58 -0.72
N GLY A 469 -16.09 -0.15 -0.07
CA GLY A 469 -16.37 -0.88 1.16
C GLY A 469 -17.25 -2.12 0.92
N ALA A 470 -17.37 -2.58 -0.33
CA ALA A 470 -18.16 -3.73 -0.74
C ALA A 470 -17.38 -5.03 -0.53
N TYR A 471 -17.06 -5.29 0.74
CA TYR A 471 -16.18 -6.39 1.11
C TYR A 471 -16.84 -7.77 0.96
N ASP A 472 -18.16 -7.83 0.93
CA ASP A 472 -18.97 -9.05 1.00
C ASP A 472 -19.24 -9.71 -0.36
N ASP A 473 -18.97 -9.02 -1.47
CA ASP A 473 -18.97 -9.65 -2.80
C ASP A 473 -17.68 -10.45 -3.00
N LEU A 474 -17.73 -11.71 -2.58
CA LEU A 474 -16.60 -12.62 -2.68
C LEU A 474 -16.27 -12.99 -4.13
N ASP A 475 -17.24 -12.91 -5.03
CA ASP A 475 -17.01 -13.25 -6.43
C ASP A 475 -16.20 -12.18 -7.15
N VAL A 476 -16.43 -10.91 -6.84
CA VAL A 476 -15.61 -9.77 -7.31
C VAL A 476 -14.24 -9.75 -6.62
N ARG A 477 -14.19 -9.98 -5.31
CA ARG A 477 -12.96 -9.78 -4.53
C ARG A 477 -12.00 -10.98 -4.55
N PHE A 478 -12.50 -12.17 -4.86
CA PHE A 478 -11.76 -13.43 -4.85
C PHE A 478 -12.09 -14.27 -6.10
N PRO A 479 -11.73 -13.78 -7.30
CA PRO A 479 -12.01 -14.47 -8.55
C PRO A 479 -11.18 -15.77 -8.65
N LEU A 480 -11.74 -16.78 -9.31
CA LEU A 480 -11.07 -18.05 -9.61
C LEU A 480 -10.40 -18.01 -11.00
N ASN A 481 -9.74 -16.89 -11.31
CA ASN A 481 -9.05 -16.71 -12.60
C ASN A 481 -7.85 -17.67 -12.70
N HIS A 482 -7.49 -18.09 -13.93
CA HIS A 482 -6.44 -19.07 -14.19
C HIS A 482 -6.64 -20.42 -13.51
N PHE A 483 -7.90 -20.86 -13.31
CA PHE A 483 -8.24 -22.10 -12.60
C PHE A 483 -7.41 -23.31 -13.04
N ALA A 484 -7.37 -23.60 -14.35
CA ALA A 484 -6.64 -24.74 -14.87
C ALA A 484 -5.12 -24.65 -14.59
N LEU A 485 -4.55 -23.45 -14.65
CA LEU A 485 -3.12 -23.24 -14.39
C LEU A 485 -2.79 -23.41 -12.91
N VAL A 486 -3.64 -22.89 -12.02
CA VAL A 486 -3.49 -23.04 -10.57
C VAL A 486 -3.67 -24.49 -10.15
N MET A 487 -4.64 -25.20 -10.76
CA MET A 487 -4.87 -26.63 -10.52
C MET A 487 -3.65 -27.47 -10.91
N ALA A 488 -3.16 -27.30 -12.15
CA ALA A 488 -1.98 -28.02 -12.63
C ALA A 488 -0.73 -27.76 -11.77
N ALA A 489 -0.50 -26.49 -11.38
CA ALA A 489 0.63 -26.15 -10.51
C ALA A 489 0.45 -26.68 -9.07
N ALA A 490 -0.78 -26.73 -8.57
CA ALA A 490 -1.10 -27.32 -7.28
C ALA A 490 -0.82 -28.83 -7.27
N GLU A 491 -1.25 -29.56 -8.30
CA GLU A 491 -0.99 -30.99 -8.47
C GLU A 491 0.51 -31.28 -8.61
N GLU A 492 1.20 -30.60 -9.54
CA GLU A 492 2.64 -30.78 -9.81
C GLU A 492 3.48 -30.58 -8.55
N GLN A 493 3.10 -29.59 -7.72
CA GLN A 493 3.85 -29.24 -6.50
C GLN A 493 3.20 -29.82 -5.24
N SER A 494 2.18 -30.66 -5.35
CA SER A 494 1.36 -31.22 -4.25
C SER A 494 0.87 -30.18 -3.22
N LEU A 495 0.59 -28.96 -3.67
CA LEU A 495 0.11 -27.84 -2.86
C LEU A 495 -1.42 -27.76 -2.90
N VAL A 496 -2.01 -27.10 -1.91
CA VAL A 496 -3.44 -26.80 -1.93
C VAL A 496 -3.72 -25.53 -2.73
N MET A 497 -4.69 -25.58 -3.65
CA MET A 497 -5.09 -24.44 -4.50
C MET A 497 -5.43 -23.16 -3.71
N PRO A 498 -6.15 -23.22 -2.56
CA PRO A 498 -6.45 -22.01 -1.78
C PRO A 498 -5.20 -21.20 -1.38
N TRP A 499 -4.07 -21.87 -1.14
CA TRP A 499 -2.83 -21.18 -0.77
C TRP A 499 -2.24 -20.41 -1.95
N ILE A 500 -2.17 -21.05 -3.12
CA ILE A 500 -1.67 -20.44 -4.36
C ILE A 500 -2.53 -19.22 -4.72
N TYR A 501 -3.85 -19.36 -4.67
CA TYR A 501 -4.77 -18.24 -4.89
C TYR A 501 -4.61 -17.13 -3.85
N GLY A 502 -4.44 -17.48 -2.56
CA GLY A 502 -4.17 -16.52 -1.49
C GLY A 502 -2.92 -15.68 -1.76
N ILE A 503 -1.85 -16.32 -2.25
CA ILE A 503 -0.61 -15.67 -2.66
C ILE A 503 -0.83 -14.78 -3.88
N ILE A 504 -1.39 -15.29 -4.98
CA ILE A 504 -1.66 -14.49 -6.20
C ILE A 504 -2.50 -13.24 -5.87
N ARG A 505 -3.54 -13.43 -5.06
CA ARG A 505 -4.46 -12.37 -4.64
C ARG A 505 -3.78 -11.30 -3.79
N GLN A 506 -2.82 -11.68 -2.95
CA GLN A 506 -2.06 -10.75 -2.13
C GLN A 506 -0.95 -10.04 -2.94
N GLU A 507 -0.30 -10.75 -3.85
CA GLU A 507 0.88 -10.27 -4.57
C GLU A 507 0.52 -9.32 -5.72
N SER A 508 -0.46 -9.69 -6.55
CA SER A 508 -0.75 -8.95 -7.79
C SER A 508 -2.20 -8.54 -7.95
N ALA A 509 -3.10 -9.02 -7.08
CA ALA A 509 -4.54 -8.96 -7.32
C ALA A 509 -4.91 -9.47 -8.73
N PHE A 510 -4.21 -10.52 -9.20
CA PHE A 510 -4.34 -11.12 -10.54
C PHE A 510 -3.84 -10.26 -11.72
N ASN A 511 -3.03 -9.23 -11.48
CA ASN A 511 -2.36 -8.52 -12.55
C ASN A 511 -1.08 -9.25 -13.00
N SER A 512 -1.13 -9.93 -14.16
CA SER A 512 0.01 -10.66 -14.69
C SER A 512 1.18 -9.79 -15.17
N LYS A 513 0.96 -8.48 -15.38
CA LYS A 513 1.97 -7.54 -15.91
C LYS A 513 2.57 -6.62 -14.85
N VAL A 514 2.22 -6.79 -13.58
CA VAL A 514 2.67 -5.88 -12.51
C VAL A 514 4.13 -6.11 -12.14
N VAL A 515 4.86 -5.01 -11.95
CA VAL A 515 6.24 -4.99 -11.46
C VAL A 515 6.30 -4.15 -10.20
N SER A 516 6.81 -4.69 -9.10
CA SER A 516 7.02 -3.92 -7.88
C SER A 516 8.18 -2.94 -8.02
N HIS A 517 8.26 -1.98 -7.10
CA HIS A 517 9.42 -1.06 -7.05
C HIS A 517 10.76 -1.78 -6.81
N ALA A 518 10.73 -2.98 -6.21
CA ALA A 518 11.90 -3.82 -6.00
C ALA A 518 12.21 -4.74 -7.20
N GLY A 519 11.36 -4.74 -8.24
CA GLY A 519 11.53 -5.57 -9.43
C GLY A 519 10.89 -6.96 -9.34
N ALA A 520 9.97 -7.19 -8.41
CA ALA A 520 9.20 -8.43 -8.34
C ALA A 520 8.15 -8.47 -9.47
N MET A 521 7.95 -9.61 -10.13
CA MET A 521 7.24 -9.67 -11.42
C MET A 521 6.06 -10.64 -11.44
N GLY A 522 4.97 -10.20 -12.07
CA GLY A 522 3.82 -11.01 -12.45
C GLY A 522 2.90 -11.42 -11.30
N LEU A 523 2.08 -12.45 -11.55
CA LEU A 523 0.98 -12.89 -10.69
C LEU A 523 1.38 -13.20 -9.25
N MET A 524 2.52 -13.85 -9.07
CA MET A 524 3.06 -14.27 -7.77
C MET A 524 4.26 -13.44 -7.34
N GLN A 525 4.52 -12.30 -8.01
CA GLN A 525 5.59 -11.33 -7.67
C GLN A 525 6.95 -11.99 -7.39
N LEU A 526 7.45 -12.75 -8.37
CA LEU A 526 8.75 -13.39 -8.25
C LEU A 526 9.87 -12.40 -8.52
N MET A 527 10.86 -12.35 -7.63
CA MET A 527 12.13 -11.68 -7.91
C MET A 527 12.87 -12.42 -9.04
N PRO A 528 13.57 -11.72 -9.96
CA PRO A 528 14.28 -12.36 -11.06
C PRO A 528 15.24 -13.47 -10.62
N ALA A 529 15.99 -13.24 -9.53
CA ALA A 529 16.92 -14.23 -8.98
C ALA A 529 16.20 -15.47 -8.43
N THR A 530 15.07 -15.29 -7.74
CA THR A 530 14.24 -16.40 -7.25
C THR A 530 13.65 -17.19 -8.41
N GLY A 531 13.10 -16.51 -9.42
CA GLY A 531 12.57 -17.15 -10.63
C GLY A 531 13.61 -18.02 -11.33
N LYS A 532 14.82 -17.51 -11.55
CA LYS A 532 15.95 -18.28 -12.13
C LYS A 532 16.34 -19.50 -11.28
N HIS A 533 16.40 -19.32 -9.96
CA HIS A 533 16.74 -20.41 -9.05
C HIS A 533 15.73 -21.55 -9.10
N VAL A 534 14.43 -21.22 -9.09
CA VAL A 534 13.35 -22.21 -9.15
C VAL A 534 13.25 -22.84 -10.53
N ALA A 535 13.42 -22.06 -11.61
CA ALA A 535 13.42 -22.56 -12.98
C ALA A 535 14.48 -23.66 -13.18
N LYS A 536 15.72 -23.43 -12.71
CA LYS A 536 16.78 -24.44 -12.77
C LYS A 536 16.39 -25.74 -12.06
N ARG A 537 15.71 -25.64 -10.92
CA ARG A 537 15.25 -26.80 -10.16
C ARG A 537 14.12 -27.56 -10.87
N LEU A 538 13.23 -26.84 -11.54
CA LEU A 538 12.10 -27.41 -12.27
C LEU A 538 12.47 -27.84 -13.70
N GLY A 539 13.73 -27.67 -14.13
CA GLY A 539 14.16 -27.96 -15.50
C GLY A 539 13.56 -27.02 -16.54
N LEU A 540 13.19 -25.79 -16.15
CA LEU A 540 12.56 -24.80 -17.03
C LEU A 540 13.61 -23.85 -17.63
N ILE A 541 13.51 -23.62 -18.93
CA ILE A 541 14.31 -22.62 -19.64
C ILE A 541 13.56 -21.29 -19.62
N LEU A 542 14.17 -20.27 -19.02
CA LEU A 542 13.69 -18.89 -19.09
C LEU A 542 14.44 -18.17 -20.20
N GLU A 543 13.96 -18.31 -21.43
CA GLU A 543 14.60 -17.73 -22.62
C GLU A 543 14.72 -16.21 -22.54
N GLN A 544 13.71 -15.54 -21.97
CA GLN A 544 13.68 -14.09 -21.82
C GLN A 544 13.11 -13.69 -20.46
N SER A 545 13.48 -12.50 -19.97
CA SER A 545 12.88 -11.93 -18.77
C SER A 545 11.37 -11.74 -18.91
N LYS A 546 10.86 -11.55 -20.14
CA LYS A 546 9.42 -11.41 -20.42
C LYS A 546 8.63 -12.69 -20.16
N THR A 547 9.23 -13.87 -20.29
CA THR A 547 8.57 -15.17 -20.08
C THR A 547 8.01 -15.32 -18.67
N ILE A 548 8.55 -14.59 -17.68
CA ILE A 548 8.04 -14.63 -16.30
C ILE A 548 6.70 -13.88 -16.12
N PHE A 549 6.28 -13.06 -17.08
CA PHE A 549 4.96 -12.41 -17.05
C PHE A 549 3.86 -13.33 -17.60
N GLU A 550 4.23 -14.40 -18.32
CA GLU A 550 3.28 -15.40 -18.79
C GLU A 550 2.63 -16.11 -17.59
N PRO A 551 1.28 -16.12 -17.48
CA PRO A 551 0.59 -16.71 -16.33
C PRO A 551 1.01 -18.15 -16.03
N TYR A 552 1.14 -19.00 -17.06
CA TYR A 552 1.57 -20.39 -16.93
C TYR A 552 2.93 -20.49 -16.23
N THR A 553 3.94 -19.80 -16.76
CA THR A 553 5.30 -19.79 -16.23
C THR A 553 5.35 -19.20 -14.83
N ASN A 554 4.70 -18.06 -14.60
CA ASN A 554 4.74 -17.36 -13.31
C ASN A 554 4.12 -18.20 -12.19
N ILE A 555 2.94 -18.79 -12.43
CA ILE A 555 2.23 -19.62 -11.45
C ILE A 555 3.05 -20.87 -11.13
N ARG A 556 3.60 -21.54 -12.15
CA ARG A 556 4.40 -22.76 -11.96
C ARG A 556 5.67 -22.50 -11.16
N LEU A 557 6.42 -21.43 -11.48
CA LEU A 557 7.59 -21.02 -10.70
C LEU A 557 7.21 -20.60 -9.26
N GLY A 558 6.12 -19.86 -9.09
CA GLY A 558 5.66 -19.43 -7.77
C GLY A 558 5.24 -20.59 -6.88
N ALA A 559 4.49 -21.55 -7.43
CA ALA A 559 4.14 -22.79 -6.77
C ALA A 559 5.38 -23.61 -6.40
N GLY A 560 6.36 -23.73 -7.30
CA GLY A 560 7.65 -24.37 -6.99
C GLY A 560 8.36 -23.71 -5.80
N TYR A 561 8.39 -22.37 -5.75
CA TYR A 561 8.98 -21.66 -4.62
C TYR A 561 8.19 -21.85 -3.31
N LEU A 562 6.85 -21.86 -3.37
CA LEU A 562 6.00 -22.16 -2.22
C LEU A 562 6.27 -23.57 -1.66
N ARG A 563 6.39 -24.59 -2.51
CA ARG A 563 6.77 -25.95 -2.11
C ARG A 563 8.12 -25.96 -1.39
N MET A 564 9.10 -25.23 -1.90
CA MET A 564 10.41 -25.10 -1.22
C MET A 564 10.28 -24.52 0.19
N MET A 565 9.48 -23.47 0.35
CA MET A 565 9.25 -22.85 1.65
C MET A 565 8.49 -23.79 2.59
N LEU A 566 7.46 -24.48 2.09
CA LEU A 566 6.66 -25.42 2.86
C LEU A 566 7.53 -26.56 3.39
N ASN A 567 8.38 -27.16 2.55
CA ASN A 567 9.31 -28.20 2.96
C ASN A 567 10.33 -27.68 3.98
N ARG A 568 10.86 -26.46 3.78
CA ARG A 568 11.85 -25.86 4.69
C ARG A 568 11.29 -25.63 6.10
N PHE A 569 10.01 -25.32 6.20
CA PHE A 569 9.34 -25.07 7.47
C PHE A 569 8.41 -26.22 7.88
N SER A 570 8.76 -27.45 7.49
CA SER A 570 8.13 -28.70 7.96
C SER A 570 6.61 -28.72 7.80
N GLY A 571 6.09 -28.24 6.66
CA GLY A 571 4.64 -28.22 6.39
C GLY A 571 3.90 -27.02 6.99
N ASN A 572 4.58 -26.11 7.70
CA ASN A 572 3.93 -24.95 8.30
C ASN A 572 3.66 -23.84 7.26
N TYR A 573 2.42 -23.77 6.77
CA TYR A 573 1.96 -22.77 5.79
C TYR A 573 2.18 -21.32 6.23
N LEU A 574 2.00 -21.02 7.52
CA LEU A 574 2.15 -19.68 8.07
C LEU A 574 3.62 -19.23 8.01
N LEU A 575 4.55 -20.07 8.44
CA LEU A 575 5.99 -19.80 8.35
C LEU A 575 6.47 -19.74 6.90
N ALA A 576 5.98 -20.65 6.06
CA ALA A 576 6.30 -20.66 4.63
C ALA A 576 5.83 -19.39 3.92
N THR A 577 4.64 -18.89 4.26
CA THR A 577 4.09 -17.62 3.77
C THR A 577 4.95 -16.43 4.23
N ALA A 578 5.37 -16.41 5.49
CA ALA A 578 6.27 -15.39 5.99
C ALA A 578 7.63 -15.41 5.26
N ALA A 579 8.13 -16.61 4.94
CA ALA A 579 9.39 -16.80 4.24
C ALA A 579 9.30 -16.47 2.74
N TYR A 580 8.14 -16.64 2.13
CA TYR A 580 7.89 -16.21 0.77
C TYR A 580 8.10 -14.69 0.63
N ASN A 581 7.49 -13.91 1.55
CA ASN A 581 7.56 -12.45 1.52
C ASN A 581 8.89 -11.89 2.08
N ALA A 582 9.36 -12.37 3.24
CA ALA A 582 10.53 -11.79 3.91
C ALA A 582 11.84 -12.55 3.61
N GLY A 583 11.78 -13.68 2.92
CA GLY A 583 12.91 -14.59 2.75
C GLY A 583 13.12 -15.52 3.96
N PRO A 584 13.57 -16.77 3.74
CA PRO A 584 13.70 -17.77 4.79
C PRO A 584 14.78 -17.42 5.84
N GLY A 585 15.81 -16.64 5.47
CA GLY A 585 16.83 -16.19 6.41
C GLY A 585 16.26 -15.33 7.55
N ASN A 586 15.32 -14.44 7.21
CA ASN A 586 14.64 -13.60 8.19
C ASN A 586 13.76 -14.42 9.13
N VAL A 587 12.95 -15.33 8.58
CA VAL A 587 12.09 -16.22 9.38
C VAL A 587 12.92 -17.08 10.33
N ASN A 588 14.03 -17.66 9.87
CA ASN A 588 14.94 -18.43 10.73
C ASN A 588 15.50 -17.58 11.88
N ARG A 589 15.88 -16.32 11.62
CA ARG A 589 16.36 -15.40 12.65
C ARG A 589 15.27 -15.09 13.68
N TRP A 590 14.03 -14.85 13.24
CA TRP A 590 12.91 -14.58 14.15
C TRP A 590 12.54 -15.80 15.00
N LEU A 591 12.55 -17.00 14.41
CA LEU A 591 12.34 -18.26 15.13
C LEU A 591 13.45 -18.54 16.15
N LYS A 592 14.72 -18.25 15.81
CA LYS A 592 15.85 -18.39 16.75
C LYS A 592 15.75 -17.43 17.92
N ALA A 593 15.30 -16.19 17.68
CA ALA A 593 15.11 -15.21 18.76
C ALA A 593 13.99 -15.61 19.73
N ARG A 594 12.97 -16.35 19.25
CA ARG A 594 11.80 -16.76 20.04
C ARG A 594 11.40 -18.20 19.70
N PRO A 595 12.15 -19.19 20.19
CA PRO A 595 11.80 -20.59 19.98
C PRO A 595 10.51 -20.92 20.75
N CYS A 596 9.68 -21.80 20.18
CA CYS A 596 8.41 -22.27 20.78
C CYS A 596 7.30 -21.23 21.01
N GLU A 597 7.29 -20.09 20.31
CA GLU A 597 6.21 -19.11 20.45
C GLU A 597 4.90 -19.64 19.84
N ALA A 598 3.76 -19.37 20.50
CA ALA A 598 2.45 -19.71 19.94
C ALA A 598 2.25 -19.00 18.59
N GLN A 599 1.63 -19.66 17.62
CA GLN A 599 1.61 -19.17 16.23
C GLN A 599 1.01 -17.77 16.08
N ASP A 600 -0.10 -17.49 16.77
CA ASP A 600 -0.74 -16.18 16.71
C ASP A 600 0.10 -15.07 17.38
N ILE A 601 0.79 -15.40 18.48
CA ILE A 601 1.76 -14.50 19.10
C ILE A 601 2.93 -14.27 18.15
N TRP A 602 3.46 -15.34 17.54
CA TRP A 602 4.58 -15.24 16.61
C TRP A 602 4.25 -14.33 15.42
N VAL A 603 3.06 -14.49 14.81
CA VAL A 603 2.59 -13.61 13.72
C VAL A 603 2.57 -12.15 14.18
N GLU A 604 2.03 -11.88 15.37
CA GLU A 604 1.93 -10.53 15.91
C GLU A 604 3.32 -9.92 16.21
N LEU A 605 4.28 -10.76 16.56
CA LEU A 605 5.66 -10.40 16.85
C LEU A 605 6.57 -10.30 15.61
N ILE A 606 6.11 -10.64 14.40
CA ILE A 606 6.89 -10.46 13.16
C ILE A 606 7.37 -8.99 13.08
N PRO A 607 8.70 -8.72 13.05
CA PRO A 607 9.22 -7.35 13.11
C PRO A 607 8.81 -6.50 11.91
N PHE A 608 8.77 -7.11 10.73
CA PHE A 608 8.39 -6.42 9.50
C PHE A 608 6.88 -6.25 9.45
N LYS A 609 6.43 -5.00 9.57
CA LYS A 609 5.01 -4.64 9.52
C LYS A 609 4.32 -5.13 8.24
N GLU A 610 5.04 -5.07 7.12
CA GLU A 610 4.59 -5.58 5.83
C GLU A 610 4.37 -7.10 5.90
N THR A 611 5.38 -7.86 6.30
CA THR A 611 5.29 -9.33 6.42
C THR A 611 4.23 -9.78 7.41
N ARG A 612 4.07 -9.11 8.56
CA ARG A 612 2.98 -9.42 9.51
C ARG A 612 1.62 -9.33 8.84
N ARG A 613 1.36 -8.22 8.13
CA ARG A 613 0.09 -8.01 7.42
C ARG A 613 -0.06 -8.99 6.27
N TYR A 614 1.02 -9.26 5.55
CA TYR A 614 1.04 -10.22 4.44
C TYR A 614 0.60 -11.60 4.91
N VAL A 615 1.17 -12.11 6.01
CA VAL A 615 0.79 -13.42 6.58
C VAL A 615 -0.68 -13.41 7.00
N GLN A 616 -1.12 -12.38 7.74
CA GLN A 616 -2.53 -12.25 8.16
C GLN A 616 -3.49 -12.24 6.95
N SER A 617 -3.14 -11.52 5.89
CA SER A 617 -3.93 -11.43 4.66
C SER A 617 -3.96 -12.74 3.89
N VAL A 618 -2.82 -13.39 3.64
CA VAL A 618 -2.76 -14.65 2.88
C VAL A 618 -3.50 -15.75 3.62
N MET A 619 -3.37 -15.84 4.95
CA MET A 619 -4.10 -16.85 5.73
C MET A 619 -5.62 -16.61 5.68
N LEU A 620 -6.07 -15.34 5.78
CA LEU A 620 -7.47 -14.99 5.57
C LEU A 620 -7.94 -15.37 4.15
N TYR A 621 -7.15 -15.03 3.13
CA TYR A 621 -7.51 -15.31 1.73
C TYR A 621 -7.55 -16.80 1.45
N MET A 622 -6.66 -17.58 2.05
CA MET A 622 -6.64 -19.03 1.94
C MET A 622 -7.96 -19.63 2.45
N GLY A 623 -8.44 -19.23 3.64
CA GLY A 623 -9.74 -19.69 4.16
C GLY A 623 -10.93 -19.24 3.29
N ILE A 624 -10.86 -18.06 2.67
CA ILE A 624 -11.89 -17.61 1.72
C ILE A 624 -11.86 -18.46 0.45
N TYR A 625 -10.69 -18.69 -0.16
CA TYR A 625 -10.58 -19.48 -1.38
C TYR A 625 -10.94 -20.95 -1.17
N GLU A 626 -10.70 -21.50 0.01
CA GLU A 626 -11.18 -22.83 0.39
C GLU A 626 -12.70 -22.91 0.21
N GLN A 627 -13.46 -21.98 0.81
CA GLN A 627 -14.92 -21.91 0.64
C GLN A 627 -15.34 -21.61 -0.82
N ARG A 628 -14.59 -20.75 -1.54
CA ARG A 628 -14.87 -20.45 -2.97
C ARG A 628 -14.76 -21.70 -3.83
N LEU A 629 -13.71 -22.49 -3.62
CA LEU A 629 -13.40 -23.68 -4.40
C LEU A 629 -14.32 -24.84 -4.02
N MET A 630 -14.65 -25.01 -2.74
CA MET A 630 -15.63 -26.03 -2.30
C MET A 630 -16.99 -25.86 -2.99
N ASN A 631 -17.39 -24.65 -3.38
CA ASN A 631 -18.63 -24.41 -4.13
C ASN A 631 -18.52 -24.68 -5.63
N THR A 632 -17.37 -25.13 -6.12
CA THR A 632 -17.12 -25.40 -7.55
C THR A 632 -17.18 -26.91 -7.78
N HIS A 633 -18.16 -27.38 -8.58
CA HIS A 633 -18.34 -28.80 -8.88
C HIS A 633 -17.07 -29.50 -9.41
N LYS A 634 -16.28 -28.80 -10.25
CA LYS A 634 -15.00 -29.32 -10.78
C LYS A 634 -13.95 -29.59 -9.71
N TYR A 635 -13.94 -28.83 -8.62
CA TYR A 635 -13.01 -29.02 -7.51
C TYR A 635 -13.49 -30.15 -6.60
N GLN A 636 -14.80 -30.22 -6.34
CA GLN A 636 -15.39 -31.30 -5.53
C GLN A 636 -15.18 -32.69 -6.14
N ALA A 637 -15.27 -32.82 -7.47
CA ALA A 637 -15.14 -34.09 -8.17
C ALA A 637 -13.71 -34.69 -8.14
N GLY A 638 -12.70 -33.90 -7.75
CA GLY A 638 -11.28 -34.30 -7.74
C GLY A 638 -10.65 -34.48 -6.35
N LEU A 639 -11.41 -34.34 -5.26
CA LEU A 639 -10.86 -34.39 -3.89
C LEU A 639 -11.13 -35.72 -3.19
N SER A 640 -10.10 -36.30 -2.57
CA SER A 640 -10.30 -37.23 -1.45
C SER A 640 -10.52 -36.45 -0.15
N GLN A 641 -11.18 -37.06 0.85
CA GLN A 641 -11.46 -36.42 2.15
C GLN A 641 -10.19 -35.89 2.85
N ASP A 642 -9.04 -36.55 2.64
CA ASP A 642 -7.74 -36.18 3.22
C ASP A 642 -7.10 -34.91 2.60
N GLN A 643 -7.62 -34.43 1.47
CA GLN A 643 -7.12 -33.23 0.78
C GLN A 643 -7.81 -31.94 1.23
N ILE A 644 -8.86 -32.02 2.06
CA ILE A 644 -9.54 -30.85 2.65
C ILE A 644 -8.71 -30.34 3.83
N VAL A 645 -7.63 -29.61 3.51
CA VAL A 645 -6.78 -28.98 4.53
C VAL A 645 -7.42 -27.68 4.99
N HIS A 646 -8.05 -27.70 6.16
CA HIS A 646 -8.43 -26.49 6.90
C HIS A 646 -7.15 -25.83 7.46
N PRO A 647 -6.59 -24.79 6.82
CA PRO A 647 -5.20 -24.40 7.02
C PRO A 647 -4.96 -23.78 8.38
N LEU A 648 -5.97 -23.10 8.93
CA LEU A 648 -5.89 -22.57 10.28
C LEU A 648 -6.27 -23.63 11.34
N LYS A 649 -6.98 -24.72 10.99
CA LYS A 649 -7.09 -25.89 11.88
C LYS A 649 -5.77 -26.65 11.96
N VAL A 650 -5.01 -26.77 10.87
CA VAL A 650 -3.62 -27.28 10.89
C VAL A 650 -2.69 -26.33 11.67
N ALA A 651 -2.94 -25.02 11.60
CA ALA A 651 -2.28 -24.02 12.46
C ALA A 651 -2.68 -24.13 13.95
N ALA A 652 -3.91 -24.58 14.24
CA ALA A 652 -4.46 -24.72 15.59
C ALA A 652 -4.18 -26.08 16.24
N GLN A 653 -3.98 -27.15 15.45
CA GLN A 653 -3.76 -28.51 15.94
C GLN A 653 -2.32 -28.80 16.41
N GLU A 654 -1.39 -27.85 16.27
CA GLU A 654 -0.01 -28.08 16.73
C GLU A 654 0.47 -27.01 17.70
N HIS A 655 0.20 -27.26 18.98
CA HIS A 655 1.03 -26.78 20.09
C HIS A 655 2.50 -27.29 20.01
N GLN A 656 2.92 -28.00 18.95
CA GLN A 656 4.19 -28.71 18.92
C GLN A 656 5.13 -28.48 17.72
N VAL A 657 4.73 -27.88 16.58
CA VAL A 657 5.62 -27.85 15.39
C VAL A 657 6.04 -26.44 14.97
N MET A 658 6.42 -25.63 15.95
CA MET A 658 7.36 -24.53 15.72
C MET A 658 8.77 -25.07 15.96
N ASN A 659 9.32 -25.75 14.94
CA ASN A 659 10.66 -26.35 14.92
C ASN A 659 10.99 -27.14 16.20
N THR A 660 10.41 -28.34 16.32
CA THR A 660 10.59 -29.26 17.46
C THR A 660 12.04 -29.40 17.90
N ARG A 661 13.03 -29.34 17.00
CA ARG A 661 14.45 -29.40 17.35
C ARG A 661 14.93 -28.14 18.09
N LEU A 662 14.71 -26.94 17.53
CA LEU A 662 15.07 -25.69 18.23
C LEU A 662 14.28 -25.51 19.52
N CYS A 663 13.01 -25.92 19.52
CA CYS A 663 12.17 -25.86 20.71
C CYS A 663 12.64 -26.83 21.80
N ARG A 664 12.99 -28.07 21.44
CA ARG A 664 13.58 -29.06 22.37
C ARG A 664 14.92 -28.56 22.92
N LEU A 665 15.83 -28.07 22.07
CA LEU A 665 17.12 -27.53 22.49
C LEU A 665 16.97 -26.31 23.41
N ALA A 666 16.05 -25.39 23.11
CA ALA A 666 15.79 -24.23 23.94
C ALA A 666 15.17 -24.62 25.30
N LYS A 667 14.27 -25.61 25.33
CA LYS A 667 13.71 -26.17 26.56
C LYS A 667 14.80 -26.87 27.39
N GLN A 668 15.68 -27.65 26.75
CA GLN A 668 16.82 -28.32 27.41
C GLN A 668 17.81 -27.30 27.98
N LYS A 669 18.16 -26.24 27.23
CA LYS A 669 19.04 -25.17 27.70
C LYS A 669 18.44 -24.43 28.90
N LYS A 670 17.15 -24.05 28.84
CA LYS A 670 16.47 -23.43 30.00
C LYS A 670 16.40 -24.35 31.21
N LYS A 671 16.18 -25.66 31.00
CA LYS A 671 16.19 -26.66 32.07
C LYS A 671 17.60 -26.77 32.69
N ALA A 672 18.65 -26.78 31.89
CA ALA A 672 20.04 -26.77 32.35
C ALA A 672 20.39 -25.49 33.13
N GLU A 673 20.02 -24.31 32.63
CA GLU A 673 20.22 -23.03 33.31
C GLU A 673 19.47 -22.93 34.65
N ALA A 674 18.27 -23.51 34.72
CA ALA A 674 17.48 -23.59 35.95
C ALA A 674 18.09 -24.56 36.98
N LEU A 675 18.64 -25.69 36.53
CA LEU A 675 19.34 -26.65 37.40
C LEU A 675 20.64 -26.03 37.96
N THR A 676 21.44 -25.35 37.14
CA THR A 676 22.64 -24.64 37.62
C THR A 676 22.35 -23.48 38.58
N ARG A 677 21.14 -22.88 38.54
CA ARG A 677 20.72 -21.88 39.53
C ARG A 677 20.22 -22.49 40.84
N ALA A 678 19.71 -23.71 40.81
CA ALA A 678 19.28 -24.42 42.00
C ALA A 678 20.48 -24.96 42.80
N ASP A 679 21.52 -25.45 42.11
CA ASP A 679 22.75 -25.97 42.75
C ASP A 679 23.59 -24.89 43.45
N TYR A 680 23.45 -23.61 43.08
CA TYR A 680 24.09 -22.49 43.79
C TYR A 680 23.32 -22.00 45.03
N SER A 681 22.13 -22.52 45.29
CA SER A 681 21.31 -22.17 46.47
C SER A 681 21.33 -23.24 47.57
N GLY A 682 22.15 -24.28 47.43
CA GLY A 682 22.12 -25.48 48.27
C GLY A 682 23.49 -26.06 48.61
N THR A 683 24.39 -25.27 49.20
CA THR A 683 25.50 -25.82 50.01
C THR A 683 25.63 -25.01 51.29
N HIS A 684 24.82 -25.35 52.28
CA HIS A 684 25.14 -25.10 53.68
C HIS A 684 26.25 -26.08 54.07
N ILE A 685 27.47 -25.57 54.26
CA ILE A 685 28.52 -26.27 54.98
C ILE A 685 28.20 -26.10 56.48
N PRO A 686 28.00 -27.18 57.26
CA PRO A 686 27.81 -27.06 58.69
C PRO A 686 29.18 -26.99 59.38
N THR A 687 29.47 -25.84 59.98
CA THR A 687 30.52 -25.70 61.01
C THR A 687 29.92 -25.97 62.37
N THR A 688 30.23 -27.13 62.95
CA THR A 688 30.32 -27.30 64.41
C THR A 688 31.48 -28.25 64.74
N LEU A 689 32.36 -27.75 65.61
CA LEU A 689 33.51 -28.40 66.21
C LEU A 689 33.10 -29.54 67.16
N GLN A 690 33.71 -30.72 67.03
CA GLN A 690 34.60 -31.37 68.01
C GLN A 690 35.12 -32.70 67.45
#